data_AF-A0A4Q7UQT4-F1
#
_entry.id   AF-A0A4Q7UQT4-F1
#
_cell.length_a   1.000
_cell.length_b   1.000
_cell.length_c   1.000
_cell.angle_alpha   90.00
_cell.angle_beta   90.00
_cell.angle_gamma   90.00
#
_symmetry.space_group_name_H-M   'P 1'
#
loop_
_entity.id
_entity.type
_entity.pdbx_description
1 polymer ?
#
loop_
_entity_poly.entity_id
_entity_poly.type
_entity_poly.pdbx_seq_one_letter_code
_entity_poly.pdbx_strand_id
1 'polypeptide(L)'
;MTAVPVVVCPDCDGATFTLQPCRCTSYGDRFLADDDGLGARREAYRSCEQCRGAGTVAYPCHRCGRRGRRRAQLVVAVANLDTGAVASHQVVPGGLDPHRDPAGAWAVDLSPRVRELAATVGAVVDEADVPSLWLDRQWRPDLPATLRHELEAHAIVRADHTPWRLVLGRSTAPTAVGAAARLARLCALADLLLLDLVVEARRQGAGFGWAIRYEVAGSPVPSGVSSWCGDLLEAVGRTDASAALNGLAERGRNAPARLLRPDSPRPPVTPAVDVDQLERRILADCVDASDADELPGAQAVWRDGRWWHTTLRAGAPVEVLTEQPTGQVVRRLRVPVSRGYQPPDPPWLGEPVDWRPCPDCRPPSRLRTCDCRLGGRPADPDCPHCCGAGLRPSALHCFTCGDTHRLLRTVAVTVTDLRHRVVHLTWQAGTPEVAPLAATQPNGRPVLRLPERYRLGSWSTVLGARPDDLADADGGHPIGKDLRDGYVTLPWAGADPVGEYVRHAGRGTAAGRLIVVAACPDAPPLTEVLRLALGLDLALVVGVCDLRYNAADPLLADGVSWSVEVKPRDAAVSPDDLPYRPSLAAALAWCVECLTDAVAQAAPTDPTAPIPVPWSRPRELVADPEPDLLRLAARHAGQVVTVRFTRAGCTVHRHDDDGVRLLAEAPDLRDLRLT
;
A
#
# COMPACT_ATOMS: atom_id res chain seq x y z
N MET A 1 13.31 -35.08 18.70
CA MET A 1 12.38 -34.28 17.87
C MET A 1 11.05 -35.02 17.85
N THR A 2 10.03 -34.50 18.53
CA THR A 2 8.66 -35.02 18.45
C THR A 2 8.12 -34.74 17.05
N ALA A 3 7.45 -35.72 16.44
CA ALA A 3 6.82 -35.55 15.14
C ALA A 3 5.81 -34.39 15.19
N VAL A 4 5.81 -33.54 14.16
CA VAL A 4 4.90 -32.39 14.08
C VAL A 4 3.47 -32.91 13.93
N PRO A 5 2.50 -32.44 14.73
CA PRO A 5 1.11 -32.85 14.58
C PRO A 5 0.56 -32.40 13.22
N VAL A 6 0.11 -33.35 12.41
CA VAL A 6 -0.52 -33.10 11.11
C VAL A 6 -1.96 -33.58 11.17
N VAL A 7 -2.88 -32.72 10.78
CA VAL A 7 -4.32 -33.02 10.72
C VAL A 7 -4.80 -33.01 9.28
N VAL A 8 -5.93 -33.68 9.04
CA VAL A 8 -6.68 -33.52 7.79
C VAL A 8 -7.08 -32.06 7.67
N CYS A 9 -6.95 -31.49 6.48
CA CYS A 9 -7.31 -30.10 6.25
C CYS A 9 -8.82 -29.91 6.53
N PRO A 10 -9.22 -29.14 7.56
CA PRO A 10 -10.63 -28.99 7.92
C PRO A 10 -11.41 -28.17 6.89
N ASP A 11 -10.71 -27.42 6.02
CA ASP A 11 -11.35 -26.60 4.99
C ASP A 11 -11.79 -27.43 3.77
N CYS A 12 -11.15 -28.58 3.53
CA CYS A 12 -11.43 -29.41 2.36
C CYS A 12 -11.65 -30.88 2.68
N ASP A 13 -11.68 -31.26 3.96
CA ASP A 13 -11.80 -32.64 4.45
C ASP A 13 -10.83 -33.62 3.75
N GLY A 14 -9.62 -33.15 3.44
CA GLY A 14 -8.61 -33.94 2.72
C GLY A 14 -8.77 -34.01 1.19
N ALA A 15 -9.84 -33.47 0.61
CA ALA A 15 -10.13 -33.56 -0.82
C ALA A 15 -9.20 -32.73 -1.72
N THR A 16 -8.33 -31.86 -1.17
CA THR A 16 -7.40 -30.94 -1.87
C THR A 16 -8.05 -29.78 -2.65
N PHE A 17 -9.38 -29.79 -2.78
CA PHE A 17 -10.19 -28.72 -3.34
C PHE A 17 -11.45 -28.50 -2.49
N THR A 18 -12.05 -27.33 -2.61
CA THR A 18 -13.32 -26.99 -1.95
C THR A 18 -14.36 -26.67 -3.02
N LEU A 19 -15.56 -27.23 -2.87
CA LEU A 19 -16.72 -26.80 -3.67
C LEU A 19 -17.35 -25.60 -2.99
N GLN A 20 -17.21 -24.44 -3.61
CA GLN A 20 -17.87 -23.24 -3.15
C GLN A 20 -19.11 -22.98 -4.01
N PRO A 21 -20.20 -22.46 -3.42
CA PRO A 21 -21.31 -21.94 -4.21
C PRO A 21 -20.78 -20.94 -5.23
N CYS A 22 -21.20 -21.09 -6.49
CA CYS A 22 -20.90 -20.08 -7.49
C CYS A 22 -21.58 -18.78 -7.07
N ARG A 23 -20.88 -17.65 -7.25
CA ARG A 23 -21.43 -16.33 -6.91
C ARG A 23 -22.76 -16.05 -7.63
N CYS A 24 -23.02 -16.72 -8.76
CA CYS A 24 -24.30 -16.61 -9.47
C CYS A 24 -25.51 -17.04 -8.64
N THR A 25 -25.32 -17.95 -7.68
CA THR A 25 -26.39 -18.41 -6.78
C THR A 25 -26.82 -17.35 -5.78
N SER A 26 -25.98 -16.34 -5.51
CA SER A 26 -26.37 -15.19 -4.67
C SER A 26 -27.36 -14.27 -5.40
N TYR A 27 -27.30 -14.27 -6.73
CA TYR A 27 -28.08 -13.37 -7.59
C TYR A 27 -29.31 -14.07 -8.21
N GLY A 28 -29.26 -15.39 -8.38
CA GLY A 28 -30.33 -16.21 -8.97
C GLY A 28 -30.15 -16.43 -10.47
N ASP A 29 -31.15 -17.03 -11.13
CA ASP A 29 -31.14 -17.33 -12.58
C ASP A 29 -31.52 -16.13 -13.47
N ARG A 30 -31.13 -14.91 -13.08
CA ARG A 30 -31.41 -13.69 -13.85
C ARG A 30 -30.11 -13.09 -14.37
N PHE A 31 -30.14 -12.58 -15.60
CA PHE A 31 -29.02 -11.82 -16.16
C PHE A 31 -28.80 -10.50 -15.40
N LEU A 32 -29.86 -9.72 -15.15
CA LEU A 32 -29.84 -8.53 -14.29
C LEU A 32 -30.40 -8.89 -12.91
N ALA A 33 -29.60 -8.70 -11.85
CA ALA A 33 -29.95 -9.06 -10.49
C ALA A 33 -29.68 -7.94 -9.49
N ASP A 34 -30.47 -7.86 -8.43
CA ASP A 34 -30.32 -6.86 -7.36
C ASP A 34 -29.32 -7.31 -6.30
N ASP A 35 -28.47 -6.38 -5.86
CA ASP A 35 -27.55 -6.57 -4.73
C ASP A 35 -28.30 -6.35 -3.40
N ASP A 36 -29.26 -7.21 -3.10
CA ASP A 36 -30.06 -7.17 -1.86
C ASP A 36 -29.27 -7.64 -0.62
N GLY A 37 -27.93 -7.67 -0.70
CA GLY A 37 -27.04 -8.29 0.28
C GLY A 37 -26.95 -9.82 0.12
N LEU A 38 -26.17 -10.47 1.01
CA LEU A 38 -26.01 -11.92 1.06
C LEU A 38 -27.31 -12.59 1.55
N GLY A 39 -28.33 -12.62 0.70
CA GLY A 39 -29.58 -13.33 0.94
C GLY A 39 -29.44 -14.85 0.86
N ALA A 40 -30.54 -15.57 1.11
CA ALA A 40 -30.60 -17.01 0.93
C ALA A 40 -30.23 -17.41 -0.51
N ARG A 41 -29.51 -18.54 -0.66
CA ARG A 41 -29.05 -19.05 -1.96
C ARG A 41 -30.25 -19.27 -2.89
N ARG A 42 -30.12 -18.79 -4.14
CA ARG A 42 -31.11 -18.90 -5.22
C ARG A 42 -30.66 -19.92 -6.27
N GLU A 43 -31.54 -20.25 -7.23
CA GLU A 43 -31.22 -21.11 -8.38
C GLU A 43 -30.02 -20.54 -9.15
N ALA A 44 -29.13 -21.42 -9.63
CA ALA A 44 -27.93 -21.02 -10.34
C ALA A 44 -28.26 -20.42 -11.72
N TYR A 45 -27.51 -19.39 -12.11
CA TYR A 45 -27.63 -18.83 -13.45
C TYR A 45 -27.21 -19.84 -14.52
N ARG A 46 -28.16 -20.20 -15.42
CA ARG A 46 -27.97 -21.25 -16.43
C ARG A 46 -26.82 -20.95 -17.38
N SER A 47 -26.67 -19.69 -17.76
CA SER A 47 -25.60 -19.23 -18.66
C SER A 47 -24.37 -18.73 -17.90
N CYS A 48 -24.16 -19.17 -16.66
CA CYS A 48 -23.03 -18.72 -15.87
C CYS A 48 -21.69 -19.13 -16.51
N GLU A 49 -20.82 -18.16 -16.77
CA GLU A 49 -19.53 -18.41 -17.41
C GLU A 49 -18.56 -19.21 -16.52
N GLN A 50 -18.75 -19.17 -15.20
CA GLN A 50 -17.91 -19.89 -14.24
C GLN A 50 -18.38 -21.33 -13.98
N CYS A 51 -19.65 -21.50 -13.59
CA CYS A 51 -20.18 -22.81 -13.19
C CYS A 51 -20.99 -23.51 -14.29
N ARG A 52 -21.26 -22.84 -15.41
CA ARG A 52 -22.05 -23.38 -16.54
C ARG A 52 -23.39 -23.98 -16.09
N GLY A 53 -24.06 -23.31 -15.15
CA GLY A 53 -25.34 -23.73 -14.58
C GLY A 53 -25.25 -24.73 -13.42
N ALA A 54 -24.07 -25.24 -13.05
CA ALA A 54 -23.91 -26.21 -11.96
C ALA A 54 -24.10 -25.62 -10.55
N GLY A 55 -24.09 -24.29 -10.41
CA GLY A 55 -24.26 -23.60 -9.13
C GLY A 55 -23.10 -23.73 -8.14
N THR A 56 -22.06 -24.48 -8.47
CA THR A 56 -20.84 -24.65 -7.66
C THR A 56 -19.60 -24.54 -8.53
N VAL A 57 -18.50 -24.10 -7.93
CA VAL A 57 -17.18 -24.03 -8.57
C VAL A 57 -16.17 -24.70 -7.65
N ALA A 58 -15.36 -25.59 -8.22
CA ALA A 58 -14.25 -26.22 -7.52
C ALA A 58 -13.06 -25.26 -7.50
N TYR A 59 -12.64 -24.86 -6.30
CA TYR A 59 -11.41 -24.10 -6.12
C TYR A 59 -10.35 -24.97 -5.48
N PRO A 60 -9.08 -24.87 -5.91
CA PRO A 60 -7.99 -25.52 -5.20
C PRO A 60 -7.98 -25.03 -3.75
N CYS A 61 -7.80 -25.94 -2.80
CA CYS A 61 -7.75 -25.57 -1.40
C CYS A 61 -6.44 -24.80 -1.14
N HIS A 62 -6.51 -23.47 -1.15
CA HIS A 62 -5.38 -22.58 -0.90
C HIS A 62 -4.84 -22.76 0.53
N ARG A 63 -5.70 -23.10 1.49
CA ARG A 63 -5.34 -23.32 2.89
C ARG A 63 -4.36 -24.45 3.11
N CYS A 64 -4.46 -25.54 2.34
CA CYS A 64 -3.50 -26.65 2.40
C CYS A 64 -2.58 -26.74 1.18
N GLY A 65 -2.60 -25.75 0.28
CA GLY A 65 -1.83 -25.78 -0.97
C GLY A 65 -2.09 -27.04 -1.81
N ARG A 66 -3.33 -27.53 -1.85
CA ARG A 66 -3.75 -28.79 -2.52
C ARG A 66 -3.14 -30.08 -1.93
N ARG A 67 -2.69 -30.08 -0.67
CA ARG A 67 -2.11 -31.28 -0.01
C ARG A 67 -3.13 -32.11 0.79
N GLY A 68 -4.30 -31.56 1.10
CA GLY A 68 -5.33 -32.23 1.91
C GLY A 68 -4.99 -32.38 3.40
N ARG A 69 -3.79 -31.94 3.82
CA ARG A 69 -3.31 -32.01 5.20
C ARG A 69 -2.68 -30.69 5.60
N ARG A 70 -2.75 -30.37 6.89
CA ARG A 70 -2.19 -29.14 7.45
C ARG A 70 -1.44 -29.42 8.75
N ARG A 71 -0.43 -28.61 8.99
CA ARG A 71 0.42 -28.65 10.17
C ARG A 71 -0.27 -27.92 11.32
N ALA A 72 -0.47 -28.59 12.45
CA ALA A 72 -0.96 -27.99 13.68
C ALA A 72 0.21 -27.48 14.54
N GLN A 73 0.96 -26.53 13.98
CA GLN A 73 2.04 -25.81 14.65
C GLN A 73 1.95 -24.34 14.26
N LEU A 74 1.99 -23.47 15.26
CA LEU A 74 2.17 -22.02 15.09
C LEU A 74 3.48 -21.63 15.79
N VAL A 75 4.24 -20.72 15.21
CA VAL A 75 5.42 -20.13 15.85
C VAL A 75 5.17 -18.64 16.03
N VAL A 76 5.30 -18.17 17.27
CA VAL A 76 5.27 -16.73 17.58
C VAL A 76 6.70 -16.32 17.91
N ALA A 77 7.25 -15.42 17.09
CA ALA A 77 8.58 -14.85 17.27
C ALA A 77 8.46 -13.39 17.65
N VAL A 78 9.18 -12.97 18.70
CA VAL A 78 9.40 -11.56 19.01
C VAL A 78 10.83 -11.22 18.64
N ALA A 79 10.99 -10.12 17.92
CA ALA A 79 12.30 -9.63 17.51
C ALA A 79 12.51 -8.17 17.89
N ASN A 80 13.70 -7.87 18.41
CA ASN A 80 14.13 -6.51 18.68
C ASN A 80 14.85 -5.97 17.43
N LEU A 81 14.27 -4.97 16.79
CA LEU A 81 14.81 -4.37 15.55
C LEU A 81 16.20 -3.76 15.77
N ASP A 82 16.43 -3.11 16.91
CA ASP A 82 17.68 -2.38 17.17
C ASP A 82 18.86 -3.33 17.52
N THR A 83 18.57 -4.50 18.10
CA THR A 83 19.59 -5.45 18.57
C THR A 83 19.66 -6.76 17.79
N GLY A 84 18.70 -7.02 16.90
CA GLY A 84 18.53 -8.27 16.16
C GLY A 84 18.33 -9.51 17.05
N ALA A 85 18.04 -9.32 18.35
CA ALA A 85 17.70 -10.39 19.26
C ALA A 85 16.32 -10.96 18.90
N VAL A 86 16.21 -12.28 18.92
CA VAL A 86 14.99 -13.01 18.54
C VAL A 86 14.71 -14.08 19.59
N ALA A 87 13.47 -14.16 20.04
CA ALA A 87 12.99 -15.26 20.86
C ALA A 87 11.67 -15.75 20.26
N SER A 88 11.56 -17.07 20.10
CA SER A 88 10.37 -17.69 19.52
C SER A 88 9.78 -18.72 20.47
N HIS A 89 8.46 -18.86 20.41
CA HIS A 89 7.72 -19.89 21.11
C HIS A 89 6.91 -20.73 20.12
N GLN A 90 7.00 -22.05 20.28
CA GLN A 90 6.22 -23.00 19.53
C GLN A 90 4.89 -23.26 20.24
N VAL A 91 3.80 -23.07 19.50
CA VAL A 91 2.43 -23.35 19.93
C VAL A 91 1.96 -24.63 19.24
N VAL A 92 1.68 -25.66 20.03
CA VAL A 92 1.25 -27.00 19.59
C VAL A 92 0.12 -27.51 20.48
N PRO A 93 -0.70 -28.48 20.00
CA PRO A 93 -1.71 -29.13 20.82
C PRO A 93 -1.13 -29.73 22.11
N GLY A 94 -1.88 -29.62 23.20
CA GLY A 94 -1.53 -30.06 24.54
C GLY A 94 -0.73 -29.05 25.36
N GLY A 95 -0.18 -28.01 24.72
CA GLY A 95 0.63 -26.95 25.36
C GLY A 95 -0.08 -25.60 25.47
N LEU A 96 -1.39 -25.55 25.27
CA LEU A 96 -2.18 -24.32 25.36
C LEU A 96 -2.68 -24.08 26.79
N ASP A 97 -2.93 -22.82 27.14
CA ASP A 97 -3.57 -22.41 28.39
C ASP A 97 -4.90 -21.69 28.10
N PRO A 98 -6.00 -22.43 27.87
CA PRO A 98 -7.26 -21.83 27.46
C PRO A 98 -8.03 -21.24 28.64
N HIS A 99 -8.60 -20.07 28.42
CA HIS A 99 -9.48 -19.38 29.36
C HIS A 99 -10.80 -18.99 28.66
N ARG A 100 -11.78 -18.54 29.45
CA ARG A 100 -13.00 -17.96 28.90
C ARG A 100 -12.80 -16.48 28.65
N ASP A 101 -13.09 -16.05 27.42
CA ASP A 101 -13.11 -14.63 27.07
C ASP A 101 -14.37 -13.94 27.67
N PRO A 102 -14.47 -12.60 27.57
CA PRO A 102 -15.65 -11.86 28.05
C PRO A 102 -16.98 -12.29 27.39
N ALA A 103 -16.95 -12.84 26.18
CA ALA A 103 -18.12 -13.38 25.50
C ALA A 103 -18.46 -14.84 25.88
N GLY A 104 -17.67 -15.45 26.78
CA GLY A 104 -17.86 -16.81 27.29
C GLY A 104 -17.34 -17.93 26.38
N ALA A 105 -16.68 -17.62 25.28
CA ALA A 105 -15.99 -18.57 24.40
C ALA A 105 -14.62 -18.97 24.96
N TRP A 106 -14.13 -20.15 24.58
CA TRP A 106 -12.78 -20.59 24.95
C TRP A 106 -11.76 -19.99 24.00
N ALA A 107 -10.77 -19.30 24.57
CA ALA A 107 -9.69 -18.65 23.84
C ALA A 107 -8.33 -18.92 24.50
N VAL A 108 -7.27 -18.79 23.72
CA VAL A 108 -5.89 -18.78 24.20
C VAL A 108 -5.33 -17.39 23.90
N ASP A 109 -5.00 -16.66 24.96
CA ASP A 109 -4.36 -15.35 24.89
C ASP A 109 -2.85 -15.57 24.86
N LEU A 110 -2.21 -15.16 23.76
CA LEU A 110 -0.75 -15.29 23.63
C LEU A 110 -0.03 -14.03 24.15
N SER A 111 -0.73 -13.01 24.64
CA SER A 111 -0.14 -11.79 25.21
C SER A 111 0.86 -12.05 26.32
N PRO A 112 0.58 -12.92 27.31
CA PRO A 112 1.57 -13.23 28.35
C PRO A 112 2.85 -13.79 27.75
N ARG A 113 2.72 -14.69 26.76
CA ARG A 113 3.88 -15.29 26.09
C ARG A 113 4.64 -14.26 25.24
N VAL A 114 3.95 -13.38 24.53
CA VAL A 114 4.60 -12.29 23.78
C VAL A 114 5.35 -11.36 24.72
N ARG A 115 4.77 -11.00 25.89
CA ARG A 115 5.45 -10.19 26.91
C ARG A 115 6.70 -10.88 27.47
N GLU A 116 6.65 -12.19 27.73
CA GLU A 116 7.82 -12.98 28.16
C GLU A 116 8.94 -12.97 27.10
N LEU A 117 8.57 -13.19 25.83
CA LEU A 117 9.51 -13.17 24.71
C LEU A 117 10.10 -11.76 24.51
N ALA A 118 9.27 -10.72 24.58
CA ALA A 118 9.68 -9.32 24.48
C ALA A 118 10.67 -8.94 25.60
N ALA A 119 10.40 -9.33 26.85
CA ALA A 119 11.33 -9.17 27.96
C ALA A 119 12.66 -9.91 27.72
N THR A 120 12.59 -11.12 27.15
CA THR A 120 13.79 -11.93 26.83
C THR A 120 14.69 -11.26 25.79
N VAL A 121 14.11 -10.57 24.79
CA VAL A 121 14.87 -9.86 23.75
C VAL A 121 15.09 -8.37 24.07
N GLY A 122 14.62 -7.90 25.23
CA GLY A 122 14.70 -6.50 25.64
C GLY A 122 13.95 -5.55 24.71
N ALA A 123 12.77 -5.95 24.21
CA ALA A 123 11.96 -5.14 23.31
C ALA A 123 10.67 -4.65 23.98
N VAL A 124 10.25 -3.45 23.59
CA VAL A 124 8.91 -2.91 23.78
C VAL A 124 8.12 -3.21 22.51
N VAL A 125 6.96 -3.85 22.67
CA VAL A 125 6.07 -4.28 21.58
C VAL A 125 4.69 -3.63 21.77
N ASP A 126 3.97 -3.44 20.67
CA ASP A 126 2.57 -3.01 20.72
C ASP A 126 1.67 -4.20 21.08
N GLU A 127 0.76 -4.01 22.04
CA GLU A 127 -0.20 -5.06 22.45
C GLU A 127 -1.24 -5.34 21.36
N ALA A 128 -1.48 -4.40 20.44
CA ALA A 128 -2.42 -4.56 19.33
C ALA A 128 -1.98 -5.66 18.33
N ASP A 129 -0.68 -5.97 18.27
CA ASP A 129 -0.10 -6.94 17.34
C ASP A 129 -0.08 -8.37 17.88
N VAL A 130 -0.63 -8.59 19.08
CA VAL A 130 -0.59 -9.90 19.74
C VAL A 130 -1.66 -10.85 19.18
N PRO A 131 -1.28 -12.09 18.80
CA PRO A 131 -2.23 -13.08 18.32
C PRO A 131 -3.07 -13.73 19.43
N SER A 132 -4.36 -13.98 19.15
CA SER A 132 -5.24 -14.81 19.99
C SER A 132 -5.77 -16.01 19.21
N LEU A 133 -5.96 -17.16 19.88
CA LEU A 133 -6.51 -18.38 19.27
C LEU A 133 -7.89 -18.68 19.84
N TRP A 134 -8.88 -18.81 18.98
CA TRP A 134 -10.23 -19.22 19.36
C TRP A 134 -10.36 -20.74 19.27
N LEU A 135 -10.76 -21.37 20.37
CA LEU A 135 -11.00 -22.81 20.40
C LEU A 135 -12.42 -23.12 19.93
N ASP A 136 -12.63 -24.39 19.55
CA ASP A 136 -13.95 -24.86 19.18
C ASP A 136 -14.94 -24.75 20.36
N ARG A 137 -16.21 -24.48 20.08
CA ARG A 137 -17.27 -24.44 21.10
C ARG A 137 -17.42 -25.77 21.84
N GLN A 138 -17.00 -26.87 21.22
CA GLN A 138 -17.00 -28.20 21.83
C GLN A 138 -15.86 -28.40 22.84
N TRP A 139 -14.79 -27.60 22.79
CA TRP A 139 -13.63 -27.77 23.67
C TRP A 139 -14.04 -27.58 25.14
N ARG A 140 -13.63 -28.51 26.01
CA ARG A 140 -13.78 -28.41 27.46
C ARG A 140 -12.53 -28.99 28.15
N PRO A 141 -12.16 -28.50 29.35
CA PRO A 141 -10.97 -28.96 30.05
C PRO A 141 -11.07 -30.43 30.51
N ASP A 142 -12.29 -30.95 30.69
CA ASP A 142 -12.61 -32.32 31.12
C ASP A 142 -12.68 -33.34 29.97
N LEU A 143 -12.53 -32.91 28.70
CA LEU A 143 -12.48 -33.83 27.58
C LEU A 143 -11.24 -34.75 27.65
N PRO A 144 -11.33 -35.99 27.13
CA PRO A 144 -10.17 -36.84 26.96
C PRO A 144 -9.04 -36.14 26.19
N ALA A 145 -7.79 -36.34 26.62
CA ALA A 145 -6.64 -35.62 26.07
C ALA A 145 -6.54 -35.71 24.54
N THR A 146 -6.84 -36.87 23.95
CA THR A 146 -6.83 -37.05 22.49
C THR A 146 -7.82 -36.13 21.77
N LEU A 147 -9.07 -36.06 22.23
CA LEU A 147 -10.10 -35.20 21.63
C LEU A 147 -9.78 -33.72 21.87
N ARG A 148 -9.25 -33.39 23.05
CA ARG A 148 -8.81 -32.04 23.38
C ARG A 148 -7.70 -31.59 22.43
N HIS A 149 -6.65 -32.40 22.25
CA HIS A 149 -5.54 -32.08 21.35
C HIS A 149 -5.99 -31.98 19.88
N GLU A 150 -6.97 -32.78 19.45
CA GLU A 150 -7.55 -32.66 18.11
C GLU A 150 -8.28 -31.32 17.91
N LEU A 151 -9.09 -30.88 18.88
CA LEU A 151 -9.77 -29.57 18.81
C LEU A 151 -8.78 -28.40 18.87
N GLU A 152 -7.72 -28.52 19.66
CA GLU A 152 -6.62 -27.55 19.72
C GLU A 152 -5.84 -27.51 18.40
N ALA A 153 -5.60 -28.67 17.78
CA ALA A 153 -4.97 -28.74 16.47
C ALA A 153 -5.79 -28.03 15.39
N HIS A 154 -7.11 -28.21 15.39
CA HIS A 154 -8.02 -27.48 14.50
C HIS A 154 -8.02 -25.97 14.77
N ALA A 155 -7.89 -25.53 16.01
CA ALA A 155 -7.79 -24.10 16.33
C ALA A 155 -6.49 -23.49 15.78
N ILE A 156 -5.36 -24.18 15.96
CA ILE A 156 -4.06 -23.76 15.42
C ILE A 156 -4.11 -23.69 13.89
N VAL A 157 -4.66 -24.71 13.23
CA VAL A 157 -4.81 -24.74 11.77
C VAL A 157 -5.76 -23.66 11.25
N ARG A 158 -6.80 -23.28 12.00
CA ARG A 158 -7.66 -22.14 11.63
C ARG A 158 -6.92 -20.79 11.75
N ALA A 159 -6.01 -20.66 12.70
CA ALA A 159 -5.17 -19.48 12.89
C ALA A 159 -3.94 -19.41 11.95
N ASP A 160 -3.64 -20.48 11.22
CA ASP A 160 -2.50 -20.67 10.30
C ASP A 160 -2.68 -19.93 8.95
N HIS A 161 -3.26 -18.73 8.93
CA HIS A 161 -3.07 -17.82 7.80
C HIS A 161 -1.65 -17.22 7.81
N THR A 162 -1.02 -17.19 8.99
CA THR A 162 0.37 -16.83 9.22
C THR A 162 0.99 -17.87 10.19
N PRO A 163 1.47 -19.03 9.69
CA PRO A 163 2.05 -20.12 10.50
C PRO A 163 3.20 -19.67 11.40
N TRP A 164 3.91 -18.66 10.95
CA TRP A 164 5.00 -18.02 11.66
C TRP A 164 4.67 -16.54 11.79
N ARG A 165 4.34 -16.11 13.01
CA ARG A 165 3.98 -14.74 13.35
C ARG A 165 5.19 -14.03 13.91
N LEU A 166 5.51 -12.88 13.34
CA LEU A 166 6.54 -11.99 13.82
C LEU A 166 5.89 -10.80 14.53
N VAL A 167 6.30 -10.53 15.76
CA VAL A 167 6.02 -9.29 16.48
C VAL A 167 7.32 -8.51 16.56
N LEU A 168 7.33 -7.33 15.95
CA LEU A 168 8.49 -6.45 15.96
C LEU A 168 8.41 -5.50 17.17
N GLY A 169 9.53 -5.35 17.86
CA GLY A 169 9.66 -4.37 18.92
C GLY A 169 10.98 -3.62 18.84
N ARG A 170 11.11 -2.58 19.64
CA ARG A 170 12.33 -1.75 19.78
C ARG A 170 12.81 -1.74 21.22
N SER A 171 14.09 -1.48 21.44
CA SER A 171 14.70 -1.42 22.77
C SER A 171 14.12 -0.29 23.62
N THR A 172 13.68 0.78 22.96
CA THR A 172 13.01 1.91 23.60
C THR A 172 11.62 2.11 23.02
N ALA A 173 10.64 2.34 23.88
CA ALA A 173 9.33 2.77 23.44
C ALA A 173 9.46 4.08 22.63
N PRO A 174 8.78 4.23 21.49
CA PRO A 174 8.72 5.52 20.82
C PRO A 174 8.15 6.55 21.80
N THR A 175 8.70 7.76 21.80
CA THR A 175 8.18 8.83 22.65
C THR A 175 6.73 9.09 22.28
N ALA A 176 5.80 8.76 23.18
CA ALA A 176 4.39 8.93 22.94
C ALA A 176 4.10 10.41 22.72
N VAL A 177 3.81 10.79 21.48
CA VAL A 177 3.33 12.14 21.20
C VAL A 177 1.85 12.16 21.52
N GLY A 178 1.45 13.04 22.44
CA GLY A 178 0.04 13.21 22.79
C GLY A 178 -0.84 13.47 21.57
N ALA A 179 -2.07 12.93 21.59
CA ALA A 179 -3.01 13.00 20.48
C ALA A 179 -3.25 14.44 19.99
N ALA A 180 -3.41 15.39 20.90
CA ALA A 180 -3.55 16.81 20.58
C ALA A 180 -2.37 17.35 19.76
N ALA A 181 -1.13 17.01 20.14
CA ALA A 181 0.06 17.43 19.41
C ALA A 181 0.18 16.76 18.03
N ARG A 182 -0.26 15.50 17.90
CA ARG A 182 -0.31 14.82 16.60
C ARG A 182 -1.34 15.46 15.67
N LEU A 183 -2.56 15.69 16.15
CA LEU A 183 -3.59 16.37 15.36
C LEU A 183 -3.19 17.81 15.02
N ALA A 184 -2.55 18.53 15.93
CA ALA A 184 -2.03 19.88 15.67
C ALA A 184 -0.96 19.89 14.55
N ARG A 185 -0.10 18.87 14.49
CA ARG A 185 0.86 18.72 13.38
C ARG A 185 0.17 18.45 12.05
N LEU A 186 -0.89 17.63 12.03
CA LEU A 186 -1.67 17.40 10.81
C LEU A 186 -2.37 18.69 10.34
N CYS A 187 -2.94 19.48 11.26
CA CYS A 187 -3.53 20.78 10.94
C CYS A 187 -2.49 21.74 10.34
N ALA A 188 -1.33 21.87 10.98
CA ALA A 188 -0.24 22.72 10.49
C ALA A 188 0.26 22.27 9.11
N LEU A 189 0.37 20.96 8.88
CA LEU A 189 0.73 20.41 7.58
C LEU A 189 -0.36 20.66 6.53
N ALA A 190 -1.64 20.60 6.87
CA ALA A 190 -2.73 20.99 5.95
C ALA A 190 -2.55 22.42 5.45
N ASP A 191 -2.26 23.36 6.37
CA ASP A 191 -2.04 24.77 6.02
C ASP A 191 -0.78 24.96 5.18
N LEU A 192 0.30 24.21 5.44
CA LEU A 192 1.51 24.22 4.61
C LEU A 192 1.25 23.65 3.21
N LEU A 193 0.52 22.55 3.11
CA LEU A 193 0.21 21.89 1.84
C LEU A 193 -0.96 22.55 1.10
N LEU A 194 -1.61 23.57 1.67
CA LEU A 194 -2.82 24.19 1.11
C LEU A 194 -3.92 23.14 0.87
N LEU A 195 -4.13 22.23 1.82
CA LEU A 195 -5.15 21.17 1.79
C LEU A 195 -6.13 21.37 2.93
N ASP A 196 -7.30 20.73 2.81
CA ASP A 196 -8.19 20.56 3.94
C ASP A 196 -7.75 19.34 4.74
N LEU A 197 -7.69 19.43 6.06
CA LEU A 197 -7.67 18.25 6.92
C LEU A 197 -9.11 17.98 7.39
N VAL A 198 -9.63 16.80 7.04
CA VAL A 198 -11.00 16.38 7.35
C VAL A 198 -10.97 15.31 8.43
N VAL A 199 -11.68 15.57 9.53
CA VAL A 199 -12.04 14.58 10.55
C VAL A 199 -13.51 14.23 10.35
N GLU A 200 -13.81 12.96 10.14
CA GLU A 200 -15.16 12.49 9.84
C GLU A 200 -15.60 11.43 10.84
N ALA A 201 -16.83 11.57 11.33
CA ALA A 201 -17.57 10.49 11.97
C ALA A 201 -18.72 10.07 11.05
N ARG A 202 -18.78 8.78 10.71
CA ARG A 202 -19.85 8.22 9.88
C ARG A 202 -20.54 7.09 10.59
N ARG A 203 -21.88 7.11 10.58
CA ARG A 203 -22.70 6.08 11.22
C ARG A 203 -22.47 4.72 10.54
N GLN A 204 -22.18 3.70 11.34
CA GLN A 204 -21.99 2.32 10.90
C GLN A 204 -22.56 1.36 11.95
N GLY A 205 -23.64 0.65 11.60
CA GLY A 205 -24.35 -0.19 12.56
C GLY A 205 -24.87 0.64 13.74
N ALA A 206 -24.56 0.21 14.96
CA ALA A 206 -24.95 0.90 16.20
C ALA A 206 -23.96 2.00 16.65
N GLY A 207 -22.86 2.23 15.92
CA GLY A 207 -21.81 3.17 16.31
C GLY A 207 -21.33 4.07 15.18
N PHE A 208 -20.17 4.68 15.36
CA PHE A 208 -19.51 5.52 14.38
C PHE A 208 -18.16 4.94 13.97
N GLY A 209 -17.85 5.02 12.68
CA GLY A 209 -16.50 4.87 12.17
C GLY A 209 -15.85 6.23 12.02
N TRP A 210 -14.62 6.36 12.53
CA TRP A 210 -13.83 7.60 12.48
C TRP A 210 -12.72 7.55 11.43
N ALA A 211 -12.50 8.67 10.74
CA ALA A 211 -11.42 8.79 9.75
C ALA A 211 -10.83 10.22 9.73
N ILE A 212 -9.50 10.31 9.58
CA ILE A 212 -8.75 11.56 9.42
C ILE A 212 -7.98 11.51 8.11
N ARG A 213 -8.10 12.55 7.28
CA ARG A 213 -7.49 12.56 5.94
C ARG A 213 -7.32 13.98 5.38
N TYR A 214 -6.43 14.13 4.41
CA TYR A 214 -6.39 15.34 3.60
C TYR A 214 -7.31 15.24 2.37
N GLU A 215 -7.86 16.39 1.99
CA GLU A 215 -8.66 16.57 0.79
C GLU A 215 -8.25 17.87 0.06
N VAL A 216 -8.41 17.88 -1.26
CA VAL A 216 -8.38 19.15 -2.01
C VAL A 216 -9.68 19.90 -1.74
N ALA A 217 -9.62 21.21 -1.53
CA ALA A 217 -10.80 22.03 -1.32
C ALA A 217 -11.86 21.79 -2.42
N GLY A 218 -13.08 21.49 -2.00
CA GLY A 218 -14.20 21.18 -2.91
C GLY A 218 -14.26 19.71 -3.34
N SER A 219 -13.44 18.82 -2.77
CA SER A 219 -13.59 17.37 -2.98
C SER A 219 -14.95 16.88 -2.48
N PRO A 220 -15.62 15.96 -3.20
CA PRO A 220 -16.85 15.34 -2.72
C PRO A 220 -16.56 14.44 -1.52
N VAL A 221 -17.59 14.21 -0.69
CA VAL A 221 -17.48 13.28 0.44
C VAL A 221 -17.21 11.87 -0.08
N PRO A 222 -16.15 11.18 0.37
CA PRO A 222 -15.83 9.84 -0.06
C PRO A 222 -16.97 8.89 0.22
N SER A 223 -17.16 7.98 -0.72
CA SER A 223 -18.35 7.18 -0.76
C SER A 223 -18.30 6.00 0.26
N GLY A 224 -17.12 5.61 0.73
CA GLY A 224 -16.89 4.62 1.80
C GLY A 224 -15.91 5.13 2.86
N VAL A 225 -15.82 4.42 3.98
CA VAL A 225 -14.83 4.67 5.04
C VAL A 225 -13.63 3.76 4.77
N SER A 226 -12.44 4.33 4.60
CA SER A 226 -11.22 3.59 4.23
C SER A 226 -10.54 2.90 5.41
N SER A 227 -10.82 3.32 6.65
CA SER A 227 -10.23 2.77 7.87
C SER A 227 -11.26 2.74 9.00
N TRP A 228 -11.34 1.61 9.70
CA TRP A 228 -12.23 1.43 10.85
C TRP A 228 -11.47 1.82 12.12
N CYS A 229 -11.90 2.91 12.77
CA CYS A 229 -11.48 3.30 14.12
C CYS A 229 -12.76 3.52 14.94
N GLY A 230 -12.78 2.97 16.15
CA GLY A 230 -13.96 2.99 17.02
C GLY A 230 -14.25 4.37 17.64
N ASP A 231 -13.20 5.16 17.82
CA ASP A 231 -13.28 6.52 18.38
C ASP A 231 -12.26 7.47 17.72
N LEU A 232 -12.35 8.77 18.05
CA LEU A 232 -11.44 9.78 17.50
C LEU A 232 -10.00 9.62 18.01
N LEU A 233 -9.81 9.18 19.24
CA LEU A 233 -8.48 9.03 19.84
C LEU A 233 -7.67 7.95 19.13
N GLU A 234 -8.29 6.81 18.83
CA GLU A 234 -7.73 5.74 18.02
C GLU A 234 -7.40 6.25 16.61
N ALA A 235 -8.32 6.98 15.98
CA ALA A 235 -8.10 7.54 14.64
C ALA A 235 -6.88 8.49 14.61
N VAL A 236 -6.76 9.40 15.58
CA VAL A 236 -5.57 10.26 15.75
C VAL A 236 -4.32 9.43 16.05
N GLY A 237 -4.44 8.37 16.86
CA GLY A 237 -3.36 7.45 17.18
C GLY A 237 -2.77 6.74 15.96
N ARG A 238 -3.61 6.43 14.96
CA ARG A 238 -3.23 5.67 13.77
C ARG A 238 -2.90 6.52 12.55
N THR A 239 -3.20 7.82 12.57
CA THR A 239 -3.05 8.69 11.40
C THR A 239 -1.78 9.54 11.49
N ASP A 240 -0.83 9.27 10.60
CA ASP A 240 0.30 10.16 10.30
C ASP A 240 0.06 10.93 9.00
N ALA A 241 1.05 11.74 8.58
CA ALA A 241 0.94 12.57 7.38
C ALA A 241 0.75 11.75 6.10
N SER A 242 1.50 10.64 5.96
CA SER A 242 1.43 9.77 4.80
C SER A 242 0.10 9.04 4.73
N ALA A 243 -0.39 8.50 5.86
CA ALA A 243 -1.69 7.87 5.98
C ALA A 243 -2.83 8.84 5.66
N ALA A 244 -2.74 10.09 6.09
CA ALA A 244 -3.73 11.12 5.77
C ALA A 244 -3.73 11.53 4.29
N LEU A 245 -2.56 11.51 3.62
CA LEU A 245 -2.41 11.82 2.20
C LEU A 245 -2.82 10.64 1.30
N ASN A 246 -2.68 9.41 1.76
CA ASN A 246 -3.03 8.21 1.00
C ASN A 246 -4.47 8.27 0.47
N GLY A 247 -4.68 7.99 -0.82
CA GLY A 247 -5.93 8.07 -1.55
C GLY A 247 -6.37 9.49 -1.94
N LEU A 248 -5.51 10.52 -1.83
CA LEU A 248 -5.85 11.90 -2.17
C LEU A 248 -6.30 12.05 -3.64
N ALA A 249 -5.58 11.42 -4.58
CA ALA A 249 -5.89 11.39 -6.00
C ALA A 249 -7.30 10.84 -6.27
N GLU A 250 -7.65 9.72 -5.63
CA GLU A 250 -8.98 9.12 -5.80
C GLU A 250 -10.08 10.03 -5.26
N ARG A 251 -9.91 10.57 -4.05
CA ARG A 251 -10.90 11.47 -3.42
C ARG A 251 -11.07 12.77 -4.20
N GLY A 252 -9.97 13.35 -4.65
CA GLY A 252 -9.93 14.61 -5.38
C GLY A 252 -10.14 14.47 -6.90
N ARG A 253 -10.41 13.27 -7.42
CA ARG A 253 -10.56 13.00 -8.87
C ARG A 253 -11.58 13.91 -9.54
N ASN A 254 -12.69 14.19 -8.85
CA ASN A 254 -13.79 15.01 -9.34
C ASN A 254 -13.76 16.45 -8.79
N ALA A 255 -12.79 16.79 -7.94
CA ALA A 255 -12.67 18.13 -7.39
C ALA A 255 -12.36 19.15 -8.51
N PRO A 256 -12.81 20.41 -8.36
CA PRO A 256 -12.46 21.46 -9.30
C PRO A 256 -10.96 21.77 -9.22
N ALA A 257 -10.27 21.74 -10.37
CA ALA A 257 -8.89 22.19 -10.46
C ALA A 257 -8.85 23.72 -10.46
N ARG A 258 -8.06 24.32 -9.55
CA ARG A 258 -7.88 25.77 -9.44
C ARG A 258 -6.41 26.09 -9.16
N LEU A 259 -5.97 27.28 -9.55
CA LEU A 259 -4.63 27.78 -9.26
C LEU A 259 -4.45 27.99 -7.74
N LEU A 260 -3.21 27.92 -7.27
CA LEU A 260 -2.86 28.21 -5.88
C LEU A 260 -2.18 29.58 -5.78
N ARG A 261 -2.47 30.31 -4.69
CA ARG A 261 -1.85 31.57 -4.30
C ARG A 261 -1.10 31.37 -2.98
N PRO A 262 0.12 30.80 -3.02
CA PRO A 262 0.85 30.43 -1.79
C PRO A 262 1.25 31.65 -0.95
N ASP A 263 1.42 32.82 -1.56
CA ASP A 263 1.84 34.06 -0.86
C ASP A 263 0.70 34.79 -0.15
N SER A 264 -0.53 34.24 -0.18
CA SER A 264 -1.66 34.83 0.55
C SER A 264 -1.36 34.86 2.06
N PRO A 265 -1.65 35.98 2.75
CA PRO A 265 -1.39 36.13 4.18
C PRO A 265 -2.17 35.07 4.98
N ARG A 266 -1.48 34.40 5.92
CA ARG A 266 -2.01 33.33 6.75
C ARG A 266 -1.80 33.64 8.23
N PRO A 267 -2.74 33.28 9.12
CA PRO A 267 -2.49 33.35 10.56
C PRO A 267 -1.37 32.36 10.93
N PRO A 268 -0.24 32.80 11.52
CA PRO A 268 0.79 31.88 12.00
C PRO A 268 0.31 31.34 13.35
N VAL A 269 -0.51 30.30 13.34
CA VAL A 269 -1.05 29.73 14.58
C VAL A 269 -0.70 28.26 14.63
N THR A 270 0.13 27.87 15.61
CA THR A 270 0.14 26.48 16.05
C THR A 270 -1.26 26.20 16.62
N PRO A 271 -2.05 25.32 16.02
CA PRO A 271 -3.43 25.16 16.40
C PRO A 271 -3.52 24.61 17.81
N ALA A 272 -4.24 25.33 18.68
CA ALA A 272 -4.66 24.78 19.96
C ALA A 272 -5.76 23.74 19.69
N VAL A 273 -5.42 22.47 19.87
CA VAL A 273 -6.32 21.34 19.59
C VAL A 273 -6.73 20.67 20.89
N ASP A 274 -8.04 20.62 21.12
CA ASP A 274 -8.67 19.80 22.15
C ASP A 274 -9.45 18.68 21.44
N VAL A 275 -8.92 17.45 21.54
CA VAL A 275 -9.46 16.27 20.83
C VAL A 275 -10.85 15.92 21.36
N ASP A 276 -11.05 15.97 22.67
CA ASP A 276 -12.32 15.62 23.32
C ASP A 276 -13.41 16.65 23.01
N GLN A 277 -13.04 17.93 22.91
CA GLN A 277 -13.98 18.97 22.46
C GLN A 277 -14.35 18.78 21.00
N LEU A 278 -13.39 18.45 20.13
CA LEU A 278 -13.63 18.22 18.71
C LEU A 278 -14.55 17.01 18.51
N GLU A 279 -14.29 15.90 19.19
CA GLU A 279 -15.13 14.70 19.16
C GLU A 279 -16.57 15.00 19.56
N ARG A 280 -16.77 15.64 20.72
CA ARG A 280 -18.11 15.99 21.21
C ARG A 280 -18.87 16.89 20.25
N ARG A 281 -18.20 17.83 19.60
CA ARG A 281 -18.83 18.71 18.59
C ARG A 281 -19.25 17.94 17.35
N ILE A 282 -18.38 17.08 16.80
CA ILE A 282 -18.70 16.27 15.63
C ILE A 282 -19.88 15.32 15.94
N LEU A 283 -19.90 14.69 17.11
CA LEU A 283 -21.00 13.82 17.52
C LEU A 283 -22.31 14.60 17.70
N ALA A 284 -22.25 15.84 18.20
CA ALA A 284 -23.43 16.71 18.27
C ALA A 284 -23.96 17.07 16.86
N ASP A 285 -23.07 17.27 15.88
CA ASP A 285 -23.42 17.53 14.48
C ASP A 285 -24.02 16.29 13.75
N CYS A 286 -23.97 15.10 14.35
CA CYS A 286 -24.58 13.87 13.81
C CYS A 286 -26.09 13.76 14.09
N VAL A 287 -26.69 14.75 14.75
CA VAL A 287 -28.13 14.84 15.05
C VAL A 287 -28.68 16.12 14.42
N ASP A 288 -29.80 16.03 13.72
CA ASP A 288 -30.42 17.22 13.14
C ASP A 288 -30.97 18.16 14.23
N ALA A 289 -30.61 19.43 14.16
CA ALA A 289 -31.04 20.43 15.15
C ALA A 289 -32.53 20.79 15.00
N SER A 290 -33.13 20.61 13.81
CA SER A 290 -34.55 20.93 13.59
C SER A 290 -35.50 19.89 14.18
N ASP A 291 -35.20 18.60 13.93
CA ASP A 291 -36.17 17.51 14.14
C ASP A 291 -35.61 16.37 15.01
N ALA A 292 -34.38 16.51 15.53
CA ALA A 292 -33.66 15.49 16.31
C ALA A 292 -33.42 14.16 15.57
N ASP A 293 -33.55 14.17 14.23
CA ASP A 293 -33.32 13.00 13.40
C ASP A 293 -31.83 12.62 13.33
N GLU A 294 -31.56 11.32 13.26
CA GLU A 294 -30.21 10.81 13.12
C GLU A 294 -29.67 11.06 11.71
N LEU A 295 -28.53 11.75 11.63
CA LEU A 295 -27.84 11.98 10.35
C LEU A 295 -26.86 10.85 10.03
N PRO A 296 -26.54 10.64 8.73
CA PRO A 296 -25.51 9.70 8.29
C PRO A 296 -24.12 9.93 8.91
N GLY A 297 -23.84 11.15 9.41
CA GLY A 297 -22.59 11.50 10.07
C GLY A 297 -22.33 13.01 10.07
N ALA A 298 -21.09 13.40 10.37
CA ALA A 298 -20.62 14.79 10.35
C ALA A 298 -19.12 14.86 10.05
N GLN A 299 -18.66 16.06 9.66
CA GLN A 299 -17.25 16.37 9.44
C GLN A 299 -16.84 17.66 10.15
N ALA A 300 -15.63 17.65 10.70
CA ALA A 300 -14.89 18.86 10.99
C ALA A 300 -13.75 19.02 9.97
N VAL A 301 -13.71 20.18 9.31
CA VAL A 301 -12.74 20.50 8.26
C VAL A 301 -11.84 21.62 8.75
N TRP A 302 -10.56 21.32 8.96
CA TRP A 302 -9.54 22.34 9.20
C TRP A 302 -9.14 22.97 7.87
N ARG A 303 -9.32 24.28 7.77
CA ARG A 303 -8.97 25.08 6.60
C ARG A 303 -8.61 26.50 7.04
N ASP A 304 -7.44 26.97 6.63
CA ASP A 304 -7.02 28.36 6.81
C ASP A 304 -7.00 28.75 8.30
N GLY A 305 -6.36 27.90 9.12
CA GLY A 305 -6.19 28.16 10.55
C GLY A 305 -7.46 27.98 11.41
N ARG A 306 -8.55 27.41 10.89
CA ARG A 306 -9.81 27.23 11.64
C ARG A 306 -10.56 25.94 11.31
N TRP A 307 -11.32 25.45 12.29
CA TRP A 307 -12.26 24.34 12.13
C TRP A 307 -13.62 24.80 11.59
N TRP A 308 -14.11 24.11 10.58
CA TRP A 308 -15.44 24.25 10.01
C TRP A 308 -16.24 22.98 10.24
N HIS A 309 -17.41 23.11 10.84
CA HIS A 309 -18.29 21.99 11.14
C HIS A 309 -19.39 21.86 10.09
N THR A 310 -19.69 20.64 9.65
CA THR A 310 -20.72 20.37 8.65
C THR A 310 -21.34 18.99 8.84
N THR A 311 -22.67 18.94 8.82
CA THR A 311 -23.43 17.70 8.88
C THR A 311 -23.32 16.94 7.55
N LEU A 312 -23.41 15.62 7.58
CA LEU A 312 -23.53 14.81 6.37
C LEU A 312 -25.00 14.51 6.04
N ARG A 313 -25.38 14.68 4.78
CA ARG A 313 -26.75 14.55 4.28
C ARG A 313 -26.84 13.46 3.22
N ALA A 314 -27.85 12.61 3.31
CA ALA A 314 -28.15 11.58 2.32
C ALA A 314 -28.61 12.23 1.00
N GLY A 315 -28.00 11.83 -0.12
CA GLY A 315 -28.39 12.25 -1.46
C GLY A 315 -29.42 11.31 -2.09
N ALA A 316 -29.78 11.59 -3.35
CA ALA A 316 -30.64 10.70 -4.11
C ALA A 316 -29.95 9.34 -4.34
N PRO A 317 -30.66 8.19 -4.18
CA PRO A 317 -30.11 6.88 -4.49
C PRO A 317 -29.60 6.82 -5.93
N VAL A 318 -28.36 6.35 -6.10
CA VAL A 318 -27.70 6.13 -7.38
C VAL A 318 -27.64 4.64 -7.65
N GLU A 319 -28.08 4.25 -8.85
CA GLU A 319 -27.97 2.88 -9.34
C GLU A 319 -26.58 2.64 -9.93
N VAL A 320 -25.92 1.57 -9.48
CA VAL A 320 -24.62 1.12 -9.98
C VAL A 320 -24.79 -0.28 -10.56
N LEU A 321 -24.56 -0.42 -11.86
CA LEU A 321 -24.55 -1.71 -12.56
C LEU A 321 -23.11 -2.23 -12.65
N THR A 322 -22.87 -3.45 -12.16
CA THR A 322 -21.56 -4.10 -12.18
C THR A 322 -21.65 -5.48 -12.80
N GLU A 323 -21.02 -5.66 -13.95
CA GLU A 323 -20.81 -6.98 -14.55
C GLU A 323 -19.95 -7.85 -13.63
N GLN A 324 -20.39 -9.08 -13.42
CA GLN A 324 -19.70 -10.07 -12.63
C GLN A 324 -18.95 -11.04 -13.54
N PRO A 325 -17.85 -11.65 -13.06
CA PRO A 325 -17.20 -12.76 -13.75
C PRO A 325 -18.10 -13.97 -14.05
N THR A 326 -19.32 -14.01 -13.51
CA THR A 326 -20.34 -15.02 -13.80
C THR A 326 -21.13 -14.75 -15.08
N GLY A 327 -20.93 -13.60 -15.74
CA GLY A 327 -21.72 -13.12 -16.88
C GLY A 327 -23.02 -12.40 -16.50
N GLN A 328 -23.30 -12.23 -15.20
CA GLN A 328 -24.48 -11.47 -14.72
C GLN A 328 -24.14 -10.00 -14.48
N VAL A 329 -25.14 -9.14 -14.59
CA VAL A 329 -25.07 -7.72 -14.22
C VAL A 329 -25.76 -7.53 -12.88
N VAL A 330 -25.03 -7.01 -11.90
CA VAL A 330 -25.54 -6.74 -10.56
C VAL A 330 -25.89 -5.27 -10.42
N ARG A 331 -27.14 -5.00 -10.05
CA ARG A 331 -27.68 -3.67 -9.74
C ARG A 331 -27.55 -3.41 -8.25
N ARG A 332 -26.75 -2.41 -7.89
CA ARG A 332 -26.58 -1.93 -6.51
C ARG A 332 -27.12 -0.52 -6.37
N LEU A 333 -28.09 -0.33 -5.47
CA LEU A 333 -28.54 1.00 -5.07
C LEU A 333 -27.63 1.52 -3.97
N ARG A 334 -27.08 2.72 -4.18
CA ARG A 334 -26.23 3.39 -3.21
C ARG A 334 -26.77 4.77 -2.90
N VAL A 335 -26.85 5.12 -1.63
CA VAL A 335 -27.16 6.49 -1.21
C VAL A 335 -25.84 7.24 -1.02
N PRO A 336 -25.47 8.16 -1.94
CA PRO A 336 -24.30 9.00 -1.75
C PRO A 336 -24.54 9.96 -0.57
N VAL A 337 -23.45 10.41 0.03
CA VAL A 337 -23.49 11.36 1.14
C VAL A 337 -22.85 12.66 0.68
N SER A 338 -23.39 13.80 1.12
CA SER A 338 -22.91 15.13 0.78
C SER A 338 -22.81 16.00 2.04
N ARG A 339 -22.02 17.06 1.99
CA ARG A 339 -21.96 18.03 3.09
C ARG A 339 -23.22 18.89 3.07
N GLY A 340 -23.86 19.07 4.22
CA GLY A 340 -24.99 20.00 4.36
C GLY A 340 -24.59 21.46 4.14
N TYR A 341 -23.34 21.79 4.49
CA TYR A 341 -22.70 23.06 4.18
C TYR A 341 -21.26 22.86 3.69
N GLN A 342 -20.88 23.55 2.62
CA GLN A 342 -19.51 23.53 2.12
C GLN A 342 -18.74 24.71 2.72
N PRO A 343 -17.59 24.48 3.40
CA PRO A 343 -16.75 25.57 3.87
C PRO A 343 -16.36 26.52 2.72
N PRO A 344 -16.29 27.84 2.98
CA PRO A 344 -16.04 28.84 1.95
C PRO A 344 -14.64 28.70 1.35
N ASP A 345 -14.50 29.16 0.10
CA ASP A 345 -13.23 29.13 -0.61
C ASP A 345 -12.13 29.83 0.21
N PRO A 346 -10.97 29.16 0.42
CA PRO A 346 -9.87 29.76 1.16
C PRO A 346 -9.15 30.83 0.32
N PRO A 347 -8.45 31.79 0.95
CA PRO A 347 -7.80 32.91 0.26
C PRO A 347 -6.61 32.49 -0.62
N TRP A 348 -6.08 31.28 -0.42
CA TRP A 348 -5.03 30.70 -1.25
C TRP A 348 -5.58 30.02 -2.51
N LEU A 349 -6.90 29.90 -2.67
CA LEU A 349 -7.53 29.30 -3.85
C LEU A 349 -7.76 30.38 -4.92
N GLY A 350 -7.19 30.16 -6.09
CA GLY A 350 -7.25 31.09 -7.23
C GLY A 350 -8.31 30.73 -8.26
N GLU A 351 -8.08 31.19 -9.49
CA GLU A 351 -8.99 30.96 -10.61
C GLU A 351 -9.04 29.48 -11.03
N PRO A 352 -10.14 29.01 -11.64
CA PRO A 352 -10.22 27.68 -12.23
C PRO A 352 -9.11 27.42 -13.26
N VAL A 353 -8.60 26.19 -13.30
CA VAL A 353 -7.62 25.75 -14.29
C VAL A 353 -8.33 25.31 -15.57
N ASP A 354 -7.85 25.81 -16.71
CA ASP A 354 -8.30 25.37 -18.02
C ASP A 354 -8.03 23.88 -18.26
N TRP A 355 -8.98 23.20 -18.91
CA TRP A 355 -8.86 21.79 -19.24
C TRP A 355 -9.62 21.44 -20.52
N ARG A 356 -9.25 20.32 -21.14
CA ARG A 356 -9.99 19.71 -22.25
C ARG A 356 -10.39 18.27 -21.93
N PRO A 357 -11.48 17.74 -22.48
CA PRO A 357 -11.87 16.35 -22.25
C PRO A 357 -10.78 15.39 -22.75
N CYS A 358 -10.57 14.30 -22.01
CA CYS A 358 -9.65 13.26 -22.42
C CYS A 358 -10.19 12.53 -23.67
N PRO A 359 -9.44 12.49 -24.79
CA PRO A 359 -9.92 11.86 -26.02
C PRO A 359 -10.11 10.35 -25.86
N ASP A 360 -9.39 9.73 -24.92
CA ASP A 360 -9.39 8.29 -24.66
C ASP A 360 -10.43 7.82 -23.65
N CYS A 361 -11.23 8.73 -23.10
CA CYS A 361 -12.31 8.39 -22.19
C CYS A 361 -13.68 8.63 -22.84
N ARG A 362 -14.66 7.84 -22.44
CA ARG A 362 -16.09 8.10 -22.71
C ARG A 362 -16.88 8.12 -21.40
N PRO A 363 -16.76 9.19 -20.58
CA PRO A 363 -17.51 9.31 -19.34
C PRO A 363 -19.03 9.36 -19.63
N PRO A 364 -19.89 8.89 -18.71
CA PRO A 364 -19.59 8.30 -17.40
C PRO A 364 -19.19 6.81 -17.46
N SER A 365 -19.04 6.23 -18.65
CA SER A 365 -18.71 4.80 -18.80
C SER A 365 -17.24 4.47 -18.52
N ARG A 366 -16.95 3.18 -18.30
CA ARG A 366 -15.58 2.63 -18.26
C ARG A 366 -15.00 2.36 -19.65
N LEU A 367 -15.67 2.78 -20.72
CA LEU A 367 -15.12 2.64 -22.07
C LEU A 367 -13.91 3.55 -22.25
N ARG A 368 -12.85 2.97 -22.80
CA ARG A 368 -11.59 3.64 -23.13
C ARG A 368 -11.21 3.34 -24.56
N THR A 369 -10.39 4.19 -25.17
CA THR A 369 -9.73 3.86 -26.46
C THR A 369 -9.06 2.49 -26.35
N CYS A 370 -9.36 1.61 -27.30
CA CYS A 370 -8.75 0.29 -27.35
C CYS A 370 -7.27 0.40 -27.73
N ASP A 371 -6.46 -0.51 -27.20
CA ASP A 371 -5.01 -0.54 -27.44
C ASP A 371 -4.68 -0.69 -28.94
N CYS A 372 -5.56 -1.31 -29.73
CA CYS A 372 -5.39 -1.42 -31.19
C CYS A 372 -5.33 -0.06 -31.90
N ARG A 373 -5.80 1.02 -31.26
CA ARG A 373 -5.74 2.40 -31.76
C ARG A 373 -4.56 3.20 -31.23
N LEU A 374 -3.72 2.61 -30.37
CA LEU A 374 -2.53 3.30 -29.85
C LEU A 374 -1.66 3.78 -31.02
N GLY A 375 -1.12 5.00 -30.86
CA GLY A 375 -0.35 5.66 -31.92
C GLY A 375 -1.20 6.24 -33.06
N GLY A 376 -2.52 6.40 -32.87
CA GLY A 376 -3.39 7.04 -33.86
C GLY A 376 -3.85 6.12 -34.99
N ARG A 377 -3.68 4.80 -34.83
CA ARG A 377 -4.11 3.80 -35.80
C ARG A 377 -5.64 3.73 -35.88
N PRO A 378 -6.22 3.41 -37.05
CA PRO A 378 -7.63 3.06 -37.14
C PRO A 378 -7.92 1.84 -36.25
N ALA A 379 -9.16 1.69 -35.82
CA ALA A 379 -9.56 0.50 -35.08
C ALA A 379 -9.39 -0.74 -35.98
N ASP A 380 -8.66 -1.72 -35.49
CA ASP A 380 -8.56 -3.03 -36.13
C ASP A 380 -9.93 -3.72 -36.08
N PRO A 381 -10.57 -4.02 -37.23
CA PRO A 381 -11.87 -4.67 -37.30
C PRO A 381 -11.92 -6.00 -36.56
N ASP A 382 -10.81 -6.74 -36.52
CA ASP A 382 -10.69 -8.07 -35.96
C ASP A 382 -10.10 -8.06 -34.54
N CYS A 383 -9.99 -6.88 -33.92
CA CYS A 383 -9.41 -6.76 -32.59
C CYS A 383 -10.22 -7.56 -31.55
N PRO A 384 -9.62 -8.53 -30.83
CA PRO A 384 -10.33 -9.37 -29.89
C PRO A 384 -10.82 -8.62 -28.63
N HIS A 385 -10.34 -7.39 -28.41
CA HIS A 385 -10.71 -6.59 -27.25
C HIS A 385 -11.83 -5.59 -27.50
N CYS A 386 -11.99 -5.10 -28.73
CA CYS A 386 -13.01 -4.11 -29.06
C CYS A 386 -13.92 -4.52 -30.22
N CYS A 387 -13.66 -5.65 -30.88
CA CYS A 387 -14.43 -6.16 -32.01
C CYS A 387 -14.67 -5.07 -33.08
N GLY A 388 -13.61 -4.33 -33.45
CA GLY A 388 -13.69 -3.23 -34.42
C GLY A 388 -14.26 -1.90 -33.90
N ALA A 389 -14.84 -1.85 -32.68
CA ALA A 389 -15.42 -0.61 -32.14
C ALA A 389 -14.37 0.45 -31.77
N GLY A 390 -13.11 0.05 -31.61
CA GLY A 390 -12.03 0.96 -31.20
C GLY A 390 -12.14 1.46 -29.76
N LEU A 391 -13.10 0.95 -28.99
CA LEU A 391 -13.32 1.22 -27.58
C LEU A 391 -13.47 -0.11 -26.84
N ARG A 392 -12.91 -0.21 -25.63
CA ARG A 392 -13.10 -1.38 -24.77
C ARG A 392 -13.39 -0.94 -23.33
N PRO A 393 -14.18 -1.69 -22.55
CA PRO A 393 -14.21 -1.54 -21.12
C PRO A 393 -12.81 -1.78 -20.54
N SER A 394 -12.36 -0.92 -19.63
CA SER A 394 -11.10 -1.11 -18.90
C SER A 394 -11.34 -0.97 -17.40
N ALA A 395 -10.83 -1.95 -16.63
CA ALA A 395 -10.73 -1.83 -15.18
C ALA A 395 -9.50 -1.01 -14.74
N LEU A 396 -8.52 -0.84 -15.62
CA LEU A 396 -7.32 -0.04 -15.39
C LEU A 396 -7.59 1.43 -15.66
N HIS A 397 -6.87 2.29 -14.95
CA HIS A 397 -6.91 3.73 -15.15
C HIS A 397 -6.53 4.12 -16.57
N CYS A 398 -7.21 5.13 -17.12
CA CYS A 398 -6.87 5.66 -18.44
C CYS A 398 -5.40 6.10 -18.48
N PHE A 399 -4.60 5.52 -19.37
CA PHE A 399 -3.19 5.86 -19.53
C PHE A 399 -2.94 7.35 -19.80
N THR A 400 -3.90 8.06 -20.41
CA THR A 400 -3.75 9.46 -20.83
C THR A 400 -4.11 10.46 -19.73
N CYS A 401 -5.17 10.23 -18.96
CA CYS A 401 -5.66 11.17 -17.93
C CYS A 401 -5.66 10.62 -16.50
N GLY A 402 -5.42 9.32 -16.30
CA GLY A 402 -5.51 8.68 -14.99
C GLY A 402 -6.93 8.68 -14.42
N ASP A 403 -7.93 8.54 -15.30
CA ASP A 403 -9.37 8.59 -15.00
C ASP A 403 -9.92 9.91 -14.44
N THR A 404 -9.15 11.00 -14.46
CA THR A 404 -9.70 12.35 -14.20
C THR A 404 -10.67 12.81 -15.30
N HIS A 405 -10.63 12.15 -16.47
CA HIS A 405 -11.35 12.50 -17.70
C HIS A 405 -11.00 13.88 -18.28
N ARG A 406 -10.03 14.57 -17.68
CA ARG A 406 -9.63 15.93 -18.00
C ARG A 406 -8.14 15.97 -18.27
N LEU A 407 -7.74 16.66 -19.32
CA LEU A 407 -6.35 17.02 -19.58
C LEU A 407 -6.18 18.48 -19.17
N LEU A 408 -5.59 18.69 -18.00
CA LEU A 408 -5.37 20.00 -17.42
C LEU A 408 -4.25 20.72 -18.17
N ARG A 409 -4.40 22.04 -18.36
CA ARG A 409 -3.35 22.89 -18.94
C ARG A 409 -2.36 23.40 -17.90
N THR A 410 -2.67 23.26 -16.62
CA THR A 410 -1.83 23.70 -15.52
C THR A 410 -1.80 22.63 -14.44
N VAL A 411 -0.63 22.41 -13.85
CA VAL A 411 -0.43 21.53 -12.69
C VAL A 411 0.22 22.35 -11.58
N ALA A 412 -0.34 22.25 -10.38
CA ALA A 412 0.26 22.77 -9.17
C ALA A 412 1.12 21.66 -8.54
N VAL A 413 2.43 21.89 -8.49
CA VAL A 413 3.40 20.95 -7.92
C VAL A 413 3.78 21.45 -6.53
N THR A 414 3.65 20.60 -5.52
CA THR A 414 4.06 20.92 -4.14
C THR A 414 5.16 19.95 -3.75
N VAL A 415 6.37 20.45 -3.46
CA VAL A 415 7.49 19.63 -2.99
C VAL A 415 7.70 19.90 -1.51
N THR A 416 7.71 18.88 -0.66
CA THR A 416 7.68 19.03 0.80
C THR A 416 8.49 17.97 1.55
N ASP A 417 8.99 18.28 2.74
CA ASP A 417 9.56 17.29 3.66
C ASP A 417 8.52 16.70 4.63
N LEU A 418 7.23 17.00 4.44
CA LEU A 418 6.09 16.64 5.31
C LEU A 418 6.20 17.17 6.75
N ARG A 419 7.18 18.03 7.06
CA ARG A 419 7.39 18.57 8.40
C ARG A 419 7.12 20.06 8.45
N HIS A 420 7.95 20.83 7.76
CA HIS A 420 7.91 22.29 7.87
C HIS A 420 8.38 23.01 6.60
N ARG A 421 8.98 22.30 5.64
CA ARG A 421 9.45 22.91 4.39
C ARG A 421 8.55 22.49 3.24
N VAL A 422 8.18 23.48 2.43
CA VAL A 422 7.32 23.31 1.28
C VAL A 422 7.68 24.32 0.20
N VAL A 423 7.63 23.88 -1.05
CA VAL A 423 7.75 24.73 -2.24
C VAL A 423 6.54 24.45 -3.12
N HIS A 424 5.84 25.50 -3.54
CA HIS A 424 4.75 25.40 -4.50
C HIS A 424 5.20 25.97 -5.84
N LEU A 425 5.01 25.19 -6.91
CA LEU A 425 5.33 25.55 -8.28
C LEU A 425 4.07 25.46 -9.13
N THR A 426 3.98 26.32 -10.14
CA THR A 426 2.91 26.28 -11.13
C THR A 426 3.54 25.99 -12.48
N TRP A 427 3.20 24.85 -13.07
CA TRP A 427 3.62 24.47 -14.42
C TRP A 427 2.47 24.62 -15.38
N GLN A 428 2.65 25.44 -16.43
CA GLN A 428 1.59 25.82 -17.36
C GLN A 428 1.96 25.46 -18.80
N ALA A 429 1.05 24.80 -19.49
CA ALA A 429 1.15 24.46 -20.90
C ALA A 429 1.11 25.72 -21.78
N GLY A 430 1.87 25.71 -22.89
CA GLY A 430 1.99 26.83 -23.81
C GLY A 430 2.98 27.91 -23.37
N THR A 431 3.64 27.76 -22.21
CA THR A 431 4.77 28.61 -21.84
C THR A 431 5.93 28.35 -22.82
N PRO A 432 6.40 29.36 -23.57
CA PRO A 432 7.50 29.16 -24.52
C PRO A 432 8.79 28.86 -23.75
N GLU A 433 9.39 27.71 -24.03
CA GLU A 433 10.62 27.29 -23.38
C GLU A 433 11.64 26.75 -24.36
N VAL A 434 12.89 27.13 -24.15
CA VAL A 434 14.01 26.55 -24.89
C VAL A 434 14.37 25.21 -24.23
N ALA A 435 13.93 24.12 -24.87
CA ALA A 435 14.20 22.76 -24.43
C ALA A 435 15.11 22.06 -25.46
N PRO A 436 16.41 21.83 -25.17
CA PRO A 436 17.30 21.15 -26.10
C PRO A 436 16.88 19.70 -26.34
N LEU A 437 17.16 19.21 -27.55
CA LEU A 437 17.06 17.79 -27.90
C LEU A 437 18.05 17.00 -27.06
N ALA A 438 17.54 16.04 -26.28
CA ALA A 438 18.32 15.16 -25.44
C ALA A 438 18.58 13.80 -26.13
N ALA A 439 17.58 13.25 -26.81
CA ALA A 439 17.70 12.00 -27.57
C ALA A 439 16.57 11.88 -28.62
N THR A 440 16.62 10.80 -29.41
CA THR A 440 15.55 10.43 -30.35
C THR A 440 15.18 8.97 -30.09
N GLN A 441 13.89 8.71 -29.83
CA GLN A 441 13.34 7.37 -29.68
C GLN A 441 13.57 6.54 -30.96
N PRO A 442 13.62 5.19 -30.88
CA PRO A 442 13.78 4.33 -32.06
C PRO A 442 12.73 4.56 -33.17
N ASN A 443 11.54 5.04 -32.81
CA ASN A 443 10.46 5.38 -33.75
C ASN A 443 10.56 6.82 -34.31
N GLY A 444 11.66 7.53 -34.09
CA GLY A 444 11.91 8.89 -34.58
C GLY A 444 11.33 10.02 -33.72
N ARG A 445 10.68 9.72 -32.58
CA ARG A 445 10.13 10.76 -31.69
C ARG A 445 11.23 11.48 -30.91
N PRO A 446 11.25 12.82 -30.87
CA PRO A 446 12.27 13.55 -30.13
C PRO A 446 11.99 13.52 -28.63
N VAL A 447 13.05 13.40 -27.84
CA VAL A 447 13.04 13.53 -26.38
C VAL A 447 13.76 14.82 -26.02
N LEU A 448 13.05 15.75 -25.40
CA LEU A 448 13.60 17.05 -24.99
C LEU A 448 13.85 17.07 -23.48
N ARG A 449 14.80 17.91 -23.05
CA ARG A 449 15.04 18.18 -21.64
C ARG A 449 14.57 19.58 -21.28
N LEU A 450 13.61 19.68 -20.37
CA LEU A 450 13.08 20.95 -19.89
C LEU A 450 14.06 21.69 -18.96
N PRO A 451 13.92 23.02 -18.79
CA PRO A 451 14.71 23.80 -17.83
C PRO A 451 14.55 23.35 -16.36
N GLU A 452 15.49 23.72 -15.50
CA GLU A 452 15.59 23.24 -14.10
C GLU A 452 14.32 23.44 -13.26
N ARG A 453 13.54 24.51 -13.49
CA ARG A 453 12.29 24.75 -12.75
C ARG A 453 11.22 23.67 -12.95
N TYR A 454 11.33 22.84 -13.99
CA TYR A 454 10.47 21.69 -14.24
C TYR A 454 11.05 20.38 -13.71
N ARG A 455 12.32 20.36 -13.26
CA ARG A 455 13.00 19.14 -12.80
C ARG A 455 12.83 18.98 -11.31
N LEU A 456 12.07 17.98 -10.87
CA LEU A 456 11.84 17.76 -9.44
C LEU A 456 13.15 17.46 -8.69
N GLY A 457 14.12 16.82 -9.34
CA GLY A 457 15.45 16.58 -8.79
C GLY A 457 16.16 17.86 -8.37
N SER A 458 16.05 18.95 -9.13
CA SER A 458 16.63 20.25 -8.77
C SER A 458 15.99 20.84 -7.50
N TRP A 459 14.69 20.61 -7.29
CA TRP A 459 13.98 21.07 -6.08
C TRP A 459 14.23 20.20 -4.86
N SER A 460 14.54 18.91 -5.03
CA SER A 460 14.89 18.01 -3.92
C SER A 460 16.09 18.52 -3.11
N THR A 461 17.08 19.08 -3.80
CA THR A 461 18.31 19.61 -3.18
C THR A 461 18.02 20.84 -2.30
N VAL A 462 17.06 21.69 -2.71
CA VAL A 462 16.61 22.84 -1.91
C VAL A 462 16.02 22.39 -0.56
N LEU A 463 15.39 21.20 -0.55
CA LEU A 463 14.82 20.57 0.64
C LEU A 463 15.82 19.63 1.34
N GLY A 464 17.07 19.56 0.89
CA GLY A 464 18.11 18.71 1.48
C GLY A 464 17.87 17.20 1.31
N ALA A 465 17.11 16.80 0.30
CA ALA A 465 16.87 15.41 -0.06
C ALA A 465 17.62 15.03 -1.34
N ARG A 466 17.85 13.73 -1.55
CA ARG A 466 18.37 13.21 -2.82
C ARG A 466 17.25 13.16 -3.85
N PRO A 467 17.55 13.36 -5.15
CA PRO A 467 16.55 13.18 -6.21
C PRO A 467 15.91 11.78 -6.22
N ASP A 468 16.67 10.76 -5.82
CA ASP A 468 16.25 9.36 -5.76
C ASP A 468 15.25 9.07 -4.62
N ASP A 469 15.20 9.94 -3.62
CA ASP A 469 14.30 9.81 -2.46
C ASP A 469 12.96 10.55 -2.70
N LEU A 470 12.75 11.09 -3.90
CA LEU A 470 11.48 11.72 -4.25
C LEU A 470 10.38 10.66 -4.42
N ALA A 471 9.28 10.85 -3.70
CA ALA A 471 8.10 10.00 -3.78
C ALA A 471 6.83 10.82 -3.95
N ASP A 472 5.82 10.25 -4.63
CA ASP A 472 4.46 10.77 -4.60
C ASP A 472 3.93 10.68 -3.17
N ALA A 473 3.37 11.78 -2.68
CA ALA A 473 2.79 11.81 -1.35
C ALA A 473 1.51 10.96 -1.26
N ASP A 474 0.89 10.65 -2.40
CA ASP A 474 -0.20 9.69 -2.50
C ASP A 474 0.34 8.26 -2.74
N GLY A 475 0.39 7.46 -1.68
CA GLY A 475 0.80 6.06 -1.73
C GLY A 475 2.32 5.81 -1.75
N GLY A 476 3.17 6.85 -1.70
CA GLY A 476 4.62 6.70 -1.49
C GLY A 476 5.39 6.15 -2.70
N HIS A 477 4.82 6.22 -3.90
CA HIS A 477 5.45 5.67 -5.10
C HIS A 477 6.65 6.51 -5.54
N PRO A 478 7.79 5.92 -5.94
CA PRO A 478 8.93 6.68 -6.44
C PRO A 478 8.56 7.57 -7.63
N ILE A 479 9.09 8.79 -7.65
CA ILE A 479 8.94 9.69 -8.80
C ILE A 479 9.80 9.18 -9.96
N GLY A 480 9.17 8.96 -11.12
CA GLY A 480 9.85 8.47 -12.32
C GLY A 480 10.93 9.43 -12.84
N LYS A 481 11.94 8.87 -13.51
CA LYS A 481 13.08 9.58 -14.11
C LYS A 481 12.66 10.79 -14.94
N ASP A 482 11.62 10.66 -15.76
CA ASP A 482 11.12 11.75 -16.61
C ASP A 482 10.73 13.00 -15.80
N LEU A 483 9.99 12.81 -14.69
CA LEU A 483 9.59 13.91 -13.80
C LEU A 483 10.76 14.41 -12.94
N ARG A 484 11.63 13.50 -12.49
CA ARG A 484 12.83 13.83 -11.70
C ARG A 484 13.79 14.72 -12.49
N ASP A 485 14.08 14.35 -13.74
CA ASP A 485 15.16 14.93 -14.54
C ASP A 485 14.68 15.88 -15.65
N GLY A 486 13.36 16.00 -15.84
CA GLY A 486 12.70 16.92 -16.76
C GLY A 486 12.72 16.46 -18.21
N TYR A 487 12.63 15.16 -18.46
CA TYR A 487 12.56 14.63 -19.82
C TYR A 487 11.11 14.52 -20.30
N VAL A 488 10.91 14.82 -21.58
CA VAL A 488 9.60 14.67 -22.23
C VAL A 488 9.78 14.12 -23.64
N THR A 489 9.07 13.04 -23.94
CA THR A 489 8.99 12.49 -25.31
C THR A 489 7.85 13.18 -26.05
N LEU A 490 8.14 13.84 -27.17
CA LEU A 490 7.12 14.49 -27.98
C LEU A 490 6.44 13.52 -28.93
N PRO A 491 5.14 13.69 -29.20
CA PRO A 491 4.43 12.84 -30.16
C PRO A 491 4.87 13.10 -31.61
N TRP A 492 5.32 14.33 -31.93
CA TRP A 492 5.91 14.73 -33.21
C TRP A 492 6.82 15.97 -33.02
N ALA A 493 7.65 16.28 -34.02
CA ALA A 493 8.52 17.46 -33.99
C ALA A 493 7.71 18.77 -34.02
N GLY A 494 7.98 19.68 -33.08
CA GLY A 494 7.27 20.97 -32.95
C GLY A 494 6.02 20.94 -32.06
N ALA A 495 5.68 19.81 -31.43
CA ALA A 495 4.70 19.79 -30.35
C ALA A 495 5.19 20.61 -29.14
N ASP A 496 4.26 21.14 -28.34
CA ASP A 496 4.57 21.91 -27.12
C ASP A 496 5.17 20.98 -26.03
N PRO A 497 6.47 21.10 -25.71
CA PRO A 497 7.11 20.23 -24.74
C PRO A 497 6.61 20.44 -23.32
N VAL A 498 6.30 21.68 -22.95
CA VAL A 498 5.78 21.98 -21.61
C VAL A 498 4.36 21.44 -21.49
N GLY A 499 3.54 21.57 -22.53
CA GLY A 499 2.20 21.00 -22.58
C GLY A 499 2.17 19.49 -22.42
N GLU A 500 3.05 18.76 -23.12
CA GLU A 500 3.16 17.30 -22.96
C GLU A 500 3.68 16.89 -21.58
N TYR A 501 4.62 17.65 -21.02
CA TYR A 501 5.15 17.38 -19.69
C TYR A 501 4.13 17.64 -18.57
N VAL A 502 3.38 18.75 -18.66
CA VAL A 502 2.27 19.08 -17.75
C VAL A 502 1.17 18.02 -17.83
N ARG A 503 0.88 17.51 -19.03
CA ARG A 503 -0.08 16.41 -19.22
C ARG A 503 0.39 15.12 -18.54
N HIS A 504 1.68 14.80 -18.64
CA HIS A 504 2.27 13.64 -17.98
C HIS A 504 2.23 13.79 -16.46
N ALA A 505 2.67 14.93 -15.92
CA ALA A 505 2.69 15.22 -14.49
C ALA A 505 1.28 15.30 -13.87
N GLY A 506 0.30 15.82 -14.61
CA GLY A 506 -1.07 16.00 -14.12
C GLY A 506 -1.94 14.74 -14.20
N ARG A 507 -1.47 13.68 -14.85
CA ARG A 507 -2.24 12.43 -15.04
C ARG A 507 -2.58 11.81 -13.68
N GLY A 508 -3.86 11.57 -13.44
CA GLY A 508 -4.34 10.91 -12.22
C GLY A 508 -4.30 11.78 -10.95
N THR A 509 -3.79 13.02 -11.03
CA THR A 509 -3.67 13.89 -9.87
C THR A 509 -5.03 14.43 -9.38
N ALA A 510 -5.16 14.65 -8.07
CA ALA A 510 -6.32 15.30 -7.47
C ALA A 510 -6.38 16.77 -7.88
N ALA A 511 -7.38 17.17 -8.68
CA ALA A 511 -7.56 18.56 -9.11
C ALA A 511 -6.30 19.23 -9.70
N GLY A 512 -5.42 18.45 -10.36
CA GLY A 512 -4.17 18.97 -10.93
C GLY A 512 -3.06 19.22 -9.94
N ARG A 513 -3.11 18.57 -8.76
CA ARG A 513 -2.13 18.73 -7.69
C ARG A 513 -1.23 17.52 -7.60
N LEU A 514 0.03 17.71 -7.95
CA LEU A 514 1.09 16.74 -7.70
C LEU A 514 1.81 17.13 -6.40
N ILE A 515 1.75 16.26 -5.39
CA ILE A 515 2.43 16.50 -4.12
C ILE A 515 3.57 15.51 -4.01
N VAL A 516 4.78 16.01 -3.89
CA VAL A 516 6.02 15.24 -3.90
C VAL A 516 6.69 15.36 -2.54
N VAL A 517 6.96 14.21 -1.92
CA VAL A 517 7.73 14.12 -0.69
C VAL A 517 9.21 14.08 -1.06
N ALA A 518 9.98 15.00 -0.47
CA ALA A 518 11.42 15.10 -0.55
C ALA A 518 12.00 14.83 0.84
N ALA A 519 11.99 13.57 1.24
CA ALA A 519 12.54 13.11 2.50
C ALA A 519 13.16 11.73 2.30
N CYS A 520 14.29 11.46 2.97
CA CYS A 520 14.84 10.12 3.00
C CYS A 520 13.81 9.18 3.66
N PRO A 521 13.49 8.02 3.06
CA PRO A 521 12.60 7.05 3.66
C PRO A 521 13.05 6.69 5.09
N ASP A 522 12.09 6.61 6.01
CA ASP A 522 12.38 6.19 7.38
C ASP A 522 12.61 4.67 7.40
N ALA A 523 13.88 4.27 7.31
CA ALA A 523 14.29 2.89 7.24
C ALA A 523 15.45 2.62 8.22
N PRO A 524 15.46 1.47 8.91
CA PRO A 524 16.63 1.05 9.65
C PRO A 524 17.81 0.80 8.69
N PRO A 525 19.06 0.97 9.13
CA PRO A 525 20.24 0.70 8.33
C PRO A 525 20.32 -0.77 7.92
N LEU A 526 21.00 -1.05 6.80
CA LEU A 526 21.14 -2.40 6.24
C LEU A 526 21.72 -3.40 7.25
N THR A 527 22.61 -2.95 8.13
CA THR A 527 23.22 -3.77 9.19
C THR A 527 22.21 -4.25 10.22
N GLU A 528 21.20 -3.45 10.57
CA GLU A 528 20.13 -3.84 11.50
C GLU A 528 19.20 -4.87 10.85
N VAL A 529 18.79 -4.64 9.61
CA VAL A 529 17.94 -5.58 8.86
C VAL A 529 18.67 -6.91 8.63
N LEU A 530 19.96 -6.86 8.28
CA LEU A 530 20.81 -8.04 8.17
C LEU A 530 20.86 -8.82 9.48
N ARG A 531 21.14 -8.12 10.59
CA ARG A 531 21.21 -8.76 11.90
C ARG A 531 19.88 -9.42 12.26
N LEU A 532 18.76 -8.76 11.99
CA LEU A 532 17.42 -9.28 12.24
C LEU A 532 17.12 -10.52 11.41
N ALA A 533 17.35 -10.49 10.10
CA ALA A 533 17.15 -11.64 9.20
C ALA A 533 17.97 -12.85 9.68
N LEU A 534 19.25 -12.63 10.01
CA LEU A 534 20.10 -13.67 10.57
C LEU A 534 19.66 -14.12 11.97
N GLY A 535 19.08 -13.23 12.78
CA GLY A 535 18.49 -13.57 14.08
C GLY A 535 17.30 -14.54 13.94
N LEU A 536 16.49 -14.34 12.91
CA LEU A 536 15.35 -15.19 12.53
C LEU A 536 15.74 -16.50 11.84
N ASP A 537 17.05 -16.74 11.61
CA ASP A 537 17.56 -17.88 10.82
C ASP A 537 17.08 -17.86 9.36
N LEU A 538 16.90 -16.66 8.81
CA LEU A 538 16.54 -16.40 7.42
C LEU A 538 17.73 -15.83 6.65
N ALA A 539 17.60 -15.80 5.33
CA ALA A 539 18.56 -15.16 4.45
C ALA A 539 18.14 -13.71 4.19
N LEU A 540 19.10 -12.78 4.20
CA LEU A 540 18.91 -11.46 3.62
C LEU A 540 19.48 -11.47 2.20
N VAL A 541 18.65 -11.14 1.21
CA VAL A 541 19.02 -11.07 -0.20
C VAL A 541 19.05 -9.62 -0.61
N VAL A 542 20.21 -9.14 -1.05
CA VAL A 542 20.41 -7.75 -1.51
C VAL A 542 20.78 -7.77 -2.98
N GLY A 543 19.91 -7.22 -3.82
CA GLY A 543 20.15 -7.01 -5.25
C GLY A 543 20.59 -5.57 -5.52
N VAL A 544 21.63 -5.41 -6.35
CA VAL A 544 22.15 -4.11 -6.75
C VAL A 544 22.44 -4.12 -8.24
N CYS A 545 22.01 -3.07 -8.94
CA CYS A 545 22.34 -2.85 -10.35
C CYS A 545 22.91 -1.44 -10.51
N ASP A 546 24.14 -1.33 -10.99
CA ASP A 546 24.78 -0.03 -11.27
C ASP A 546 24.60 0.33 -12.75
N LEU A 547 23.74 1.32 -12.99
CA LEU A 547 23.40 1.86 -14.30
C LEU A 547 23.91 3.30 -14.47
N ARG A 548 24.87 3.75 -13.64
CA ARG A 548 25.37 5.14 -13.71
C ARG A 548 26.05 5.48 -15.03
N TYR A 549 26.53 4.49 -15.78
CA TYR A 549 27.07 4.69 -17.13
C TYR A 549 25.99 5.15 -18.13
N ASN A 550 24.70 4.93 -17.83
CA ASN A 550 23.55 5.41 -18.61
C ASN A 550 23.08 6.83 -18.20
N ALA A 551 23.72 7.50 -17.24
CA ALA A 551 23.19 8.75 -16.66
C ALA A 551 22.98 9.89 -17.68
N ALA A 552 23.69 9.87 -18.81
CA ALA A 552 23.51 10.86 -19.88
C ALA A 552 22.42 10.49 -20.89
N ASP A 553 21.92 9.25 -20.87
CA ASP A 553 20.92 8.76 -21.83
C ASP A 553 19.51 8.79 -21.20
N PRO A 554 18.60 9.65 -21.69
CA PRO A 554 17.24 9.70 -21.19
C PRO A 554 16.38 8.49 -21.58
N LEU A 555 16.82 7.66 -22.53
CA LEU A 555 16.08 6.50 -23.01
C LEU A 555 16.32 5.24 -22.16
N LEU A 556 17.36 5.26 -21.33
CA LEU A 556 17.78 4.12 -20.52
C LEU A 556 17.53 4.38 -19.03
N ALA A 557 17.28 3.31 -18.27
CA ALA A 557 17.33 3.37 -16.82
C ALA A 557 18.75 3.73 -16.36
N ASP A 558 18.87 4.53 -15.30
CA ASP A 558 20.14 5.03 -14.78
C ASP A 558 20.23 4.95 -13.24
N GLY A 559 21.35 5.42 -12.70
CA GLY A 559 21.59 5.47 -11.27
C GLY A 559 21.96 4.09 -10.71
N VAL A 560 21.61 3.86 -9.45
CA VAL A 560 21.81 2.57 -8.79
C VAL A 560 20.46 2.07 -8.31
N SER A 561 20.06 0.90 -8.80
CA SER A 561 18.82 0.25 -8.37
C SER A 561 19.10 -0.77 -7.28
N TRP A 562 18.21 -0.85 -6.30
CA TRP A 562 18.31 -1.72 -5.13
C TRP A 562 17.08 -2.63 -4.99
N SER A 563 17.30 -3.82 -4.43
CA SER A 563 16.28 -4.66 -3.80
C SER A 563 16.85 -5.24 -2.51
N VAL A 564 16.01 -5.32 -1.47
CA VAL A 564 16.36 -5.98 -0.20
C VAL A 564 15.17 -6.83 0.20
N GLU A 565 15.41 -8.14 0.36
CA GLU A 565 14.36 -9.12 0.62
C GLU A 565 14.80 -10.11 1.69
N VAL A 566 13.87 -10.51 2.56
CA VAL A 566 14.08 -11.61 3.50
C VAL A 566 13.49 -12.88 2.90
N LYS A 567 14.31 -13.92 2.78
CA LYS A 567 13.91 -15.20 2.15
C LYS A 567 14.21 -16.38 3.08
N PRO A 568 13.58 -17.55 2.87
CA PRO A 568 14.02 -18.79 3.50
C PRO A 568 15.53 -18.98 3.35
N ARG A 569 16.18 -19.52 4.38
CA ARG A 569 17.63 -19.74 4.41
C ARG A 569 18.17 -20.42 3.15
N ASP A 570 17.46 -21.44 2.68
CA ASP A 570 17.86 -22.27 1.55
C ASP A 570 17.18 -21.88 0.23
N ALA A 571 16.50 -20.72 0.20
CA ALA A 571 15.93 -20.20 -1.03
C ALA A 571 17.03 -19.92 -2.06
N ALA A 572 16.80 -20.39 -3.28
CA ALA A 572 17.65 -20.07 -4.43
C ALA A 572 17.45 -18.59 -4.83
N VAL A 573 18.48 -18.00 -5.41
CA VAL A 573 18.37 -16.70 -6.08
C VAL A 573 17.65 -16.92 -7.41
N SER A 574 16.57 -16.17 -7.65
CA SER A 574 15.76 -16.28 -8.87
C SER A 574 16.28 -15.32 -9.94
N PRO A 575 16.25 -15.68 -11.23
CA PRO A 575 16.51 -14.72 -12.33
C PRO A 575 15.57 -13.52 -12.31
N ASP A 576 14.37 -13.67 -11.74
CA ASP A 576 13.36 -12.61 -11.65
C ASP A 576 13.62 -11.63 -10.47
N ASP A 577 14.66 -11.87 -9.65
CA ASP A 577 15.02 -11.03 -8.50
C ASP A 577 15.74 -9.74 -8.95
N LEU A 578 15.04 -8.90 -9.72
CA LEU A 578 15.59 -7.67 -10.30
C LEU A 578 15.41 -6.47 -9.35
N PRO A 579 16.46 -5.65 -9.12
CA PRO A 579 16.36 -4.46 -8.30
C PRO A 579 15.62 -3.33 -9.03
N TYR A 580 14.67 -2.70 -8.35
CA TYR A 580 13.81 -1.66 -8.94
C TYR A 580 13.61 -0.43 -8.05
N ARG A 581 14.17 -0.41 -6.83
CA ARG A 581 14.09 0.75 -5.93
C ARG A 581 15.24 1.72 -6.21
N PRO A 582 15.00 3.04 -6.19
CA PRO A 582 16.01 4.03 -6.58
C PRO A 582 17.09 4.28 -5.52
N SER A 583 16.88 3.84 -4.28
CA SER A 583 17.85 3.97 -3.18
C SER A 583 17.80 2.79 -2.23
N LEU A 584 18.90 2.54 -1.51
CA LEU A 584 18.98 1.49 -0.49
C LEU A 584 17.97 1.73 0.63
N ALA A 585 17.80 2.99 1.07
CA ALA A 585 16.81 3.36 2.08
C ALA A 585 15.38 3.00 1.63
N ALA A 586 15.01 3.27 0.38
CA ALA A 586 13.71 2.87 -0.17
C ALA A 586 13.54 1.34 -0.22
N ALA A 587 14.59 0.59 -0.55
CA ALA A 587 14.57 -0.87 -0.53
C ALA A 587 14.43 -1.44 0.89
N LEU A 588 15.10 -0.84 1.87
CA LEU A 588 15.02 -1.24 3.29
C LEU A 588 13.65 -0.91 3.89
N ALA A 589 13.09 0.27 3.62
CA ALA A 589 11.74 0.63 4.06
C ALA A 589 10.71 -0.40 3.58
N TRP A 590 10.77 -0.75 2.29
CA TRP A 590 9.90 -1.78 1.71
C TRP A 590 10.13 -3.17 2.32
N CYS A 591 11.40 -3.54 2.54
CA CYS A 591 11.74 -4.83 3.16
C CYS A 591 11.13 -4.96 4.57
N VAL A 592 11.18 -3.89 5.36
CA VAL A 592 10.59 -3.86 6.71
C VAL A 592 9.07 -3.89 6.65
N GLU A 593 8.44 -3.15 5.73
CA GLU A 593 6.99 -3.17 5.51
C GLU A 593 6.49 -4.59 5.18
N CYS A 594 7.22 -5.32 4.33
CA CYS A 594 6.87 -6.69 3.95
C CYS A 594 7.40 -7.77 4.91
N LEU A 595 8.10 -7.42 5.99
CA LEU A 595 8.87 -8.39 6.77
C LEU A 595 7.99 -9.46 7.43
N THR A 596 6.87 -9.07 8.03
CA THR A 596 5.94 -10.00 8.67
C THR A 596 5.39 -11.03 7.67
N ASP A 597 5.06 -10.57 6.46
CA ASP A 597 4.59 -11.44 5.39
C ASP A 597 5.73 -12.35 4.87
N ALA A 598 6.94 -11.82 4.72
CA ALA A 598 8.11 -12.59 4.31
C ALA A 598 8.44 -13.72 5.31
N VAL A 599 8.36 -13.45 6.62
CA VAL A 599 8.55 -14.47 7.67
C VAL A 599 7.43 -15.52 7.63
N ALA A 600 6.18 -15.09 7.46
CA ALA A 600 5.06 -16.03 7.33
C ALA A 600 5.21 -16.95 6.10
N GLN A 601 5.66 -16.40 4.98
CA GLN A 601 5.92 -17.14 3.74
C GLN A 601 7.17 -18.04 3.83
N ALA A 602 8.09 -17.76 4.75
CA ALA A 602 9.27 -18.58 4.95
C ALA A 602 8.99 -19.91 5.68
N ALA A 603 7.78 -20.09 6.24
CA ALA A 603 7.36 -21.35 6.82
C ALA A 603 7.35 -22.48 5.77
N PRO A 604 7.84 -23.69 6.09
CA PRO A 604 7.84 -24.80 5.12
C PRO A 604 6.44 -25.14 4.61
N THR A 605 6.27 -25.26 3.30
CA THR A 605 4.98 -25.63 2.69
C THR A 605 4.62 -27.10 2.90
N ASP A 606 5.61 -27.95 3.24
CA ASP A 606 5.37 -29.34 3.64
C ASP A 606 4.79 -29.41 5.05
N PRO A 607 3.56 -29.95 5.25
CA PRO A 607 2.95 -30.02 6.57
C PRO A 607 3.71 -30.92 7.56
N THR A 608 4.57 -31.82 7.07
CA THR A 608 5.38 -32.70 7.91
C THR A 608 6.68 -32.04 8.38
N ALA A 609 7.14 -31.00 7.69
CA ALA A 609 8.31 -30.25 8.08
C ALA A 609 7.97 -29.28 9.24
N PRO A 610 8.76 -29.24 10.32
CA PRO A 610 8.53 -28.28 11.41
C PRO A 610 8.84 -26.85 10.97
N ILE A 611 8.09 -25.89 11.50
CA ILE A 611 8.44 -24.47 11.39
C ILE A 611 9.66 -24.22 12.29
N PRO A 612 10.69 -23.49 11.82
CA PRO A 612 11.81 -23.07 12.66
C PRO A 612 11.35 -22.30 13.90
N VAL A 613 12.02 -22.51 15.03
CA VAL A 613 11.77 -21.79 16.28
C VAL A 613 13.06 -21.02 16.64
N PRO A 614 13.39 -19.95 15.90
CA PRO A 614 14.68 -19.30 16.06
C PRO A 614 14.80 -18.63 17.41
N TRP A 615 16.01 -18.73 17.95
CA TRP A 615 16.42 -18.04 19.15
C TRP A 615 17.83 -17.47 18.93
N SER A 616 18.00 -16.18 19.20
CA SER A 616 19.27 -15.50 19.10
C SER A 616 19.37 -14.42 20.16
N ARG A 617 20.50 -14.38 20.86
CA ARG A 617 20.88 -13.24 21.70
C ARG A 617 21.13 -11.99 20.85
N PRO A 618 21.15 -10.78 21.46
CA PRO A 618 21.68 -9.59 20.82
C PRO A 618 23.00 -9.87 20.14
N ARG A 619 23.17 -9.39 18.91
CA ARG A 619 24.42 -9.53 18.16
C ARG A 619 25.08 -8.17 18.01
N GLU A 620 26.39 -8.14 17.93
CA GLU A 620 27.11 -6.92 17.57
C GLU A 620 26.76 -6.49 16.14
N LEU A 621 26.92 -5.21 15.83
CA LEU A 621 26.69 -4.74 14.46
C LEU A 621 27.81 -5.33 13.61
N VAL A 622 27.43 -6.02 12.53
CA VAL A 622 28.40 -6.34 11.48
C VAL A 622 28.80 -5.03 10.84
N ALA A 623 30.03 -4.97 10.33
CA ALA A 623 30.48 -3.79 9.65
C ALA A 623 29.63 -3.56 8.38
N ASP A 624 29.34 -2.29 8.08
CA ASP A 624 28.40 -1.94 7.00
C ASP A 624 28.81 -2.55 5.66
N PRO A 625 27.95 -3.38 5.04
CA PRO A 625 28.23 -4.00 3.74
C PRO A 625 27.91 -3.09 2.55
N GLU A 626 27.24 -1.95 2.74
CA GLU A 626 26.85 -1.05 1.63
C GLU A 626 28.05 -0.63 0.74
N PRO A 627 29.21 -0.20 1.28
CA PRO A 627 30.34 0.19 0.44
C PRO A 627 30.90 -0.96 -0.41
N ASP A 628 30.89 -2.18 0.12
CA ASP A 628 31.33 -3.39 -0.58
C ASP A 628 30.36 -3.79 -1.70
N LEU A 629 29.05 -3.71 -1.43
CA LEU A 629 28.00 -3.93 -2.41
C LEU A 629 28.08 -2.95 -3.58
N LEU A 630 28.31 -1.67 -3.30
CA LEU A 630 28.50 -0.64 -4.32
C LEU A 630 29.76 -0.88 -5.17
N ARG A 631 30.87 -1.28 -4.56
CA ARG A 631 32.10 -1.64 -5.30
C ARG A 631 31.88 -2.84 -6.22
N LEU A 632 31.19 -3.85 -5.72
CA LEU A 632 30.87 -5.06 -6.47
C LEU A 632 29.92 -4.76 -7.64
N ALA A 633 28.87 -3.98 -7.43
CA ALA A 633 27.95 -3.55 -8.49
C ALA A 633 28.67 -2.71 -9.56
N ALA A 634 29.55 -1.78 -9.16
CA ALA A 634 30.33 -0.97 -10.10
C ALA A 634 31.27 -1.81 -10.98
N ARG A 635 31.82 -2.91 -10.44
CA ARG A 635 32.65 -3.86 -11.20
C ARG A 635 31.84 -4.62 -12.26
N HIS A 636 30.55 -4.82 -12.02
CA HIS A 636 29.61 -5.50 -12.92
C HIS A 636 28.55 -4.53 -13.44
N ALA A 637 28.95 -3.30 -13.79
CA ALA A 637 28.04 -2.28 -14.27
C ALA A 637 27.17 -2.78 -15.44
N GLY A 638 25.87 -2.51 -15.37
CA GLY A 638 24.87 -2.97 -16.33
C GLY A 638 24.30 -4.35 -16.06
N GLN A 639 24.87 -5.10 -15.11
CA GLN A 639 24.38 -6.41 -14.70
C GLN A 639 23.86 -6.34 -13.25
N VAL A 640 22.85 -7.17 -12.95
CA VAL A 640 22.36 -7.30 -11.58
C VAL A 640 23.32 -8.19 -10.80
N VAL A 641 23.74 -7.70 -9.64
CA VAL A 641 24.48 -8.49 -8.65
C VAL A 641 23.58 -8.72 -7.44
N THR A 642 23.47 -9.98 -7.03
CA THR A 642 22.72 -10.37 -5.83
C THR A 642 23.66 -10.97 -4.80
N VAL A 643 23.65 -10.43 -3.59
CA VAL A 643 24.36 -10.99 -2.45
C VAL A 643 23.36 -11.57 -1.48
N ARG A 644 23.52 -12.86 -1.16
CA ARG A 644 22.72 -13.57 -0.17
C ARG A 644 23.53 -13.75 1.10
N PHE A 645 23.08 -13.15 2.19
CA PHE A 645 23.66 -13.30 3.51
C PHE A 645 22.91 -14.34 4.33
N THR A 646 23.65 -15.25 4.95
CA THR A 646 23.13 -16.28 5.86
C THR A 646 24.04 -16.38 7.09
N ARG A 647 23.65 -17.18 8.08
CA ARG A 647 24.54 -17.45 9.24
C ARG A 647 25.82 -18.19 8.86
N ALA A 648 25.83 -18.87 7.71
CA ALA A 648 27.00 -19.61 7.23
C ALA A 648 27.98 -18.73 6.45
N GLY A 649 27.62 -17.47 6.15
CA GLY A 649 28.39 -16.55 5.33
C GLY A 649 27.53 -15.94 4.21
N CYS A 650 28.19 -15.38 3.21
CA CYS A 650 27.55 -14.77 2.04
C CYS A 650 27.88 -15.52 0.74
N THR A 651 26.91 -15.56 -0.18
CA THR A 651 27.11 -16.00 -1.56
C THR A 651 26.79 -14.87 -2.52
N VAL A 652 27.61 -14.69 -3.55
CA VAL A 652 27.51 -13.61 -4.54
C VAL A 652 27.12 -14.19 -5.89
N HIS A 653 26.07 -13.63 -6.48
CA HIS A 653 25.50 -14.06 -7.75
C HIS A 653 25.45 -12.90 -8.72
N ARG A 654 25.55 -13.22 -10.00
CA ARG A 654 25.37 -12.29 -11.11
C ARG A 654 24.29 -12.80 -12.04
N HIS A 655 23.43 -11.91 -12.48
CA HIS A 655 22.40 -12.23 -13.47
C HIS A 655 22.96 -11.92 -14.85
N ASP A 656 23.04 -12.96 -15.67
CA ASP A 656 23.42 -12.89 -17.08
C ASP A 656 22.18 -13.25 -17.94
N ASP A 657 22.24 -13.02 -19.25
CA ASP A 657 21.15 -13.38 -20.18
C ASP A 657 20.84 -14.89 -20.17
N ASP A 658 21.83 -15.73 -19.84
CA ASP A 658 21.72 -17.18 -19.71
C ASP A 658 21.21 -17.64 -18.32
N GLY A 659 20.97 -16.71 -17.39
CA GLY A 659 20.47 -16.97 -16.03
C GLY A 659 21.38 -16.49 -14.90
N VAL A 660 21.15 -16.99 -13.69
CA VAL A 660 21.89 -16.59 -12.48
C VAL A 660 23.15 -17.44 -12.30
N ARG A 661 24.31 -16.79 -12.21
CA ARG A 661 25.63 -17.42 -12.02
C ARG A 661 26.21 -17.09 -10.64
N LEU A 662 26.59 -18.12 -9.88
CA LEU A 662 27.37 -17.96 -8.65
C LEU A 662 28.79 -17.49 -8.98
N LEU A 663 29.20 -16.36 -8.40
CA LEU A 663 30.54 -15.79 -8.56
C LEU A 663 31.48 -16.20 -7.43
N ALA A 664 31.01 -16.18 -6.19
CA ALA A 664 31.84 -16.46 -5.01
C ALA A 664 31.02 -16.84 -3.77
N GLU A 665 31.68 -17.51 -2.83
CA GLU A 665 31.18 -17.81 -1.49
C GLU A 665 32.26 -17.42 -0.47
N ALA A 666 31.87 -16.75 0.62
CA ALA A 666 32.78 -16.32 1.67
C ALA A 666 32.09 -16.23 3.03
N PRO A 667 32.85 -16.32 4.15
CA PRO A 667 32.29 -16.10 5.48
C PRO A 667 31.83 -14.65 5.70
N ASP A 668 32.51 -13.68 5.09
CA ASP A 668 32.17 -12.25 5.08
C ASP A 668 32.36 -11.69 3.66
N LEU A 669 31.53 -10.72 3.27
CA LEU A 669 31.63 -10.03 1.99
C LEU A 669 32.99 -9.32 1.84
N ARG A 670 33.58 -8.85 2.95
CA ARG A 670 34.90 -8.17 2.96
C ARG A 670 36.06 -9.11 2.67
N ASP A 671 35.89 -10.40 2.94
CA ASP A 671 36.93 -11.41 2.71
C ASP A 671 37.01 -11.83 1.24
N LEU A 672 36.08 -11.35 0.40
CA LEU A 672 36.08 -11.62 -1.03
C LEU A 672 37.21 -10.87 -1.72
N ARG A 673 38.29 -11.60 -2.00
CA ARG A 673 39.25 -11.24 -3.04
C ARG A 673 38.61 -11.49 -4.40
N LEU A 674 37.89 -10.51 -4.90
CA LEU A 674 37.30 -10.55 -6.24
C LEU A 674 38.45 -10.54 -7.27
N THR A 675 38.84 -11.72 -7.78
CA THR A 675 39.80 -11.84 -8.90
C THR A 675 39.17 -11.45 -10.20
#